data_AF-A0AAF1C4V8-F1
#
_entry.id   AF-A0AAF1C4V8-F1
#
_cell.length_a   1.000
_cell.length_b   1.000
_cell.length_c   1.000
_cell.angle_alpha   90.00
_cell.angle_beta   90.00
_cell.angle_gamma   90.00
#
_symmetry.space_group_name_H-M   'P 1'
#
loop_
_entity.id
_entity.type
_entity.pdbx_description
1 polymer ?
#
loop_
_entity_poly.entity_id
_entity_poly.type
_entity_poly.pdbx_seq_one_letter_code
_entity_poly.pdbx_strand_id
1 'polypeptide(L)'
;MVALAAALSLVSVPAVASSAAAAADLSTTVAPAAQAVPALATAPAGGADTPVETTEIDLSGVDAAAESELVDVDATSAESVPATADPETEPGLEVENPLGALPDEVAPEIITEKMSAEPFSVMGITWDLDSALEDVVVQYRTFQGGAWTDWGWVGATEEYAETADGSQASRGATDPIFVPDSTGVQLVVSSSTVAPSGVKVVLIDPGAGPDGTGASQSSGEPTDTGTSAPAPTPSPTADQDPISPAPSPTPDPSAPTESPTPSDPTGPPSPEPGDPGQSEEPTEAPTGAETPVPAPTPSGSDTDAGETAGGGGAVSALALPAASIAMPAMVSRAQWGAAAPVCQVDYGQELRAAAIHHTASTNSYTQAQVPGLLRGFAEYHMRPEAAGGRGWCDLGYNFLVDKFGTVYEGRGGGTDLPVVGVHTGGFNSRIVGVAAIGNYEEAVPSAALNESLSRVIAWKLAQHRANGNTAVTLVSGGGASKYPAGTPVTFNTVFGHRDAQLTSCPGKFLYAAFGDIRNRVAALANPVIAESPVGGWDKATGGGNSVRVAGWVRDPSNTSAAVTVRVFVDGVLAASVPAGIPRSDVGNHGFDANVAVSAGRHVVCLRYVNIGGGGDVSASCRTVTATASSPTGVLESVTAASTSITVKGWARDPDSTSPIMVHVYVDGKPTTALNANQPRPDVQASAPGQAGPAHGYTGTVSASAGRHTVCVFGINVGAGSNAQVGCREVVVTNPVPIGRVDTVSSPSPGEISVVGWALDPDTSASIDVHVYVDGVFSKSVRAENTRTDVGRIYGLGDAHGYSTTLRASAGAHQVCVFGINLPQGSNPTIGCASVSVVNATPVGRVDSVTGTSGAFRIGGWALDPDTRDPIMVHVTVDGVVVRGLLASGSRPDVGRIYGLGDDHGYDAVIPAARGARTVCVFAINNGGTNPKIACRAVTVT
;
A
#
# COMPACT_ATOMS: atom_id res chain seq x y z
N MET A 1 10.40 -23.88 67.49
CA MET A 1 9.80 -23.68 68.82
C MET A 1 9.48 -22.21 68.99
N VAL A 2 8.19 -21.89 69.23
CA VAL A 2 7.65 -20.71 69.96
C VAL A 2 7.99 -19.32 69.38
N ALA A 3 7.06 -18.70 68.60
CA ALA A 3 6.05 -17.68 69.01
C ALA A 3 6.66 -16.26 69.21
N LEU A 4 6.11 -15.11 68.82
CA LEU A 4 4.74 -14.57 68.69
C LEU A 4 4.89 -13.21 67.93
N ALA A 5 4.02 -12.73 67.04
CA ALA A 5 2.87 -11.83 67.30
C ALA A 5 2.36 -11.29 65.93
N ALA A 6 1.09 -11.45 65.53
CA ALA A 6 -0.11 -10.62 65.82
C ALA A 6 -0.32 -9.51 64.75
N ALA A 7 -1.50 -9.09 64.28
CA ALA A 7 -2.92 -9.49 64.32
C ALA A 7 -3.65 -8.55 63.32
N LEU A 8 -4.71 -8.93 62.58
CA LEU A 8 -6.14 -8.56 62.77
C LEU A 8 -6.88 -9.12 61.52
N SER A 9 -7.73 -10.14 61.60
CA SER A 9 -9.15 -10.22 62.01
C SER A 9 -10.18 -9.92 60.91
N LEU A 10 -10.88 -11.00 60.53
CA LEU A 10 -12.07 -11.13 59.67
C LEU A 10 -13.37 -10.67 60.36
N VAL A 11 -14.37 -10.27 59.56
CA VAL A 11 -15.81 -10.59 59.73
C VAL A 11 -16.46 -10.71 58.33
N SER A 12 -17.47 -11.59 58.20
CA SER A 12 -18.10 -12.07 56.96
C SER A 12 -19.53 -11.52 56.70
N VAL A 13 -20.09 -11.89 55.51
CA VAL A 13 -21.51 -12.00 55.05
C VAL A 13 -22.27 -10.70 54.58
N PRO A 14 -23.37 -10.73 53.77
CA PRO A 14 -23.54 -11.01 52.30
C PRO A 14 -24.37 -9.98 51.44
N ALA A 15 -24.41 -10.25 50.11
CA ALA A 15 -25.49 -10.17 49.09
C ALA A 15 -26.10 -8.84 48.51
N VAL A 16 -26.28 -8.91 47.17
CA VAL A 16 -27.29 -8.33 46.23
C VAL A 16 -26.94 -7.12 45.33
N ALA A 17 -26.88 -7.42 44.01
CA ALA A 17 -27.23 -6.71 42.75
C ALA A 17 -26.61 -5.36 42.34
N SER A 18 -26.12 -5.29 41.08
CA SER A 18 -26.65 -4.38 40.04
C SER A 18 -26.08 -4.61 38.62
N SER A 19 -26.98 -4.63 37.64
CA SER A 19 -26.93 -4.16 36.24
C SER A 19 -25.78 -4.57 35.29
N ALA A 20 -26.16 -5.39 34.30
CA ALA A 20 -25.46 -5.58 33.02
C ALA A 20 -25.67 -4.38 32.09
N ALA A 21 -24.59 -3.91 31.46
CA ALA A 21 -24.59 -3.05 30.29
C ALA A 21 -23.80 -3.77 29.19
N ALA A 22 -24.48 -4.10 28.09
CA ALA A 22 -23.90 -4.71 26.91
C ALA A 22 -23.25 -3.63 26.03
N ALA A 23 -22.00 -3.85 25.63
CA ALA A 23 -21.33 -3.10 24.57
C ALA A 23 -21.14 -4.04 23.37
N ALA A 24 -21.55 -3.54 22.20
CA ALA A 24 -21.78 -4.27 20.97
C ALA A 24 -20.49 -4.67 20.25
N ASP A 25 -20.50 -5.89 19.71
CA ASP A 25 -19.50 -6.43 18.79
C ASP A 25 -20.00 -6.21 17.35
N LEU A 26 -19.23 -5.49 16.52
CA LEU A 26 -19.53 -5.24 15.11
C LEU A 26 -18.95 -6.39 14.27
N SER A 27 -19.77 -7.41 14.02
CA SER A 27 -19.55 -8.40 12.97
C SER A 27 -20.80 -8.49 12.10
N THR A 28 -20.89 -7.64 11.08
CA THR A 28 -21.92 -7.74 10.04
C THR A 28 -21.53 -8.82 9.04
N THR A 29 -21.90 -10.05 9.35
CA THR A 29 -22.07 -11.10 8.33
C THR A 29 -23.49 -11.01 7.79
N VAL A 30 -23.62 -10.60 6.54
CA VAL A 30 -24.91 -10.59 5.83
C VAL A 30 -25.23 -12.03 5.44
N ALA A 31 -26.06 -12.68 6.24
CA ALA A 31 -26.73 -13.92 5.84
C ALA A 31 -27.72 -13.59 4.70
N PRO A 32 -27.78 -14.38 3.61
CA PRO A 32 -28.80 -14.16 2.60
C PRO A 32 -30.16 -14.50 3.20
N ALA A 33 -31.11 -13.58 3.06
CA ALA A 33 -32.50 -13.80 3.41
C ALA A 33 -33.02 -15.02 2.65
N ALA A 34 -33.31 -16.10 3.37
CA ALA A 34 -34.12 -17.20 2.85
C ALA A 34 -35.50 -16.63 2.53
N GLN A 35 -35.81 -16.46 1.25
CA GLN A 35 -37.18 -16.23 0.83
C GLN A 35 -37.97 -17.49 1.19
N ALA A 36 -38.95 -17.33 2.08
CA ALA A 36 -39.91 -18.36 2.39
C ALA A 36 -40.73 -18.64 1.12
N VAL A 37 -40.46 -19.78 0.49
CA VAL A 37 -41.32 -20.36 -0.53
C VAL A 37 -42.64 -20.75 0.16
N PRO A 38 -43.83 -20.44 -0.39
CA PRO A 38 -45.05 -20.97 0.17
C PRO A 38 -45.00 -22.49 0.09
N ALA A 39 -45.25 -23.16 1.21
CA ALA A 39 -45.36 -24.61 1.25
C ALA A 39 -46.47 -25.04 0.28
N LEU A 40 -46.10 -25.68 -0.84
CA LEU A 40 -47.06 -26.41 -1.66
C LEU A 40 -47.55 -27.58 -0.81
N ALA A 41 -48.84 -27.57 -0.51
CA ALA A 41 -49.48 -28.60 0.29
C ALA A 41 -49.27 -29.97 -0.37
N THR A 42 -48.84 -30.94 0.42
CA THR A 42 -48.85 -32.36 0.04
C THR A 42 -50.30 -32.82 -0.07
N ALA A 43 -50.81 -32.94 -1.30
CA ALA A 43 -52.08 -33.60 -1.58
C ALA A 43 -51.87 -35.12 -1.73
N PRO A 44 -52.85 -35.96 -1.36
CA PRO A 44 -52.71 -37.41 -1.44
C PRO A 44 -52.76 -37.88 -2.90
N ALA A 45 -51.87 -38.81 -3.25
CA ALA A 45 -51.89 -39.53 -4.53
C ALA A 45 -53.24 -40.24 -4.72
N GLY A 46 -54.04 -39.75 -5.67
CA GLY A 46 -55.38 -40.29 -5.89
C GLY A 46 -56.23 -39.52 -6.91
N GLY A 47 -55.62 -39.01 -7.99
CA GLY A 47 -56.34 -38.60 -9.20
C GLY A 47 -55.91 -39.54 -10.33
N ALA A 48 -56.86 -40.08 -11.09
CA ALA A 48 -56.55 -40.91 -12.24
C ALA A 48 -55.83 -40.06 -13.29
N ASP A 49 -54.57 -40.41 -13.62
CA ASP A 49 -53.84 -39.81 -14.73
C ASP A 49 -54.69 -39.92 -16.00
N THR A 50 -55.03 -38.77 -16.59
CA THR A 50 -55.59 -38.76 -17.94
C THR A 50 -54.43 -39.00 -18.91
N PRO A 51 -54.51 -39.99 -19.81
CA PRO A 51 -53.44 -40.25 -20.76
C PRO A 51 -53.14 -39.01 -21.62
N VAL A 52 -51.89 -38.85 -22.06
CA VAL A 52 -51.55 -37.90 -23.13
C VAL A 52 -52.25 -38.38 -24.41
N GLU A 53 -53.06 -37.53 -25.02
CA GLU A 53 -53.75 -37.85 -26.28
C GLU A 53 -53.09 -37.11 -27.45
N THR A 54 -52.97 -37.81 -28.58
CA THR A 54 -52.30 -37.29 -29.78
C THR A 54 -53.17 -37.45 -31.01
N THR A 55 -53.30 -36.39 -31.79
CA THR A 55 -53.91 -36.43 -33.12
C THR A 55 -52.86 -36.07 -34.16
N GLU A 56 -52.66 -36.94 -35.14
CA GLU A 56 -51.77 -36.69 -36.28
C GLU A 56 -52.60 -36.25 -37.49
N ILE A 57 -52.23 -35.13 -38.08
CA ILE A 57 -52.77 -34.64 -39.35
C ILE A 57 -51.65 -34.77 -40.38
N ASP A 58 -51.79 -35.75 -41.28
CA ASP A 58 -50.89 -35.94 -42.41
C ASP A 58 -51.35 -35.03 -43.56
N LEU A 59 -50.50 -34.08 -43.94
CA LEU A 59 -50.76 -33.12 -45.01
C LEU A 59 -50.10 -33.53 -46.33
N SER A 60 -49.60 -34.77 -46.43
CA SER A 60 -49.04 -35.30 -47.68
C SER A 60 -50.10 -35.32 -48.80
N GLY A 61 -49.94 -34.42 -49.77
CA GLY A 61 -50.84 -34.30 -50.93
C GLY A 61 -51.83 -33.13 -50.89
N VAL A 62 -51.71 -32.18 -49.95
CA VAL A 62 -52.46 -30.91 -49.99
C VAL A 62 -51.75 -29.94 -50.94
N ASP A 63 -52.28 -29.76 -52.16
CA ASP A 63 -51.87 -28.70 -53.09
C ASP A 63 -52.58 -27.37 -52.75
N ALA A 64 -51.92 -26.24 -53.08
CA ALA A 64 -52.22 -24.83 -52.76
C ALA A 64 -53.68 -24.34 -53.01
N ALA A 65 -54.66 -24.85 -52.25
CA ALA A 65 -56.08 -24.59 -52.50
C ALA A 65 -56.73 -23.55 -51.57
N ALA A 66 -55.97 -22.81 -50.75
CA ALA A 66 -56.52 -21.86 -49.77
C ALA A 66 -55.97 -20.42 -49.89
N GLU A 67 -55.54 -20.00 -51.08
CA GLU A 67 -54.96 -18.65 -51.31
C GLU A 67 -55.96 -17.49 -51.09
N SER A 68 -57.28 -17.73 -51.15
CA SER A 68 -58.29 -16.66 -51.20
C SER A 68 -58.59 -15.92 -49.88
N GLU A 69 -57.91 -16.21 -48.78
CA GLU A 69 -58.09 -15.49 -47.50
C GLU A 69 -56.80 -14.79 -46.98
N LEU A 70 -55.68 -14.85 -47.70
CA LEU A 70 -54.43 -14.17 -47.31
C LEU A 70 -54.32 -12.72 -47.81
N VAL A 71 -55.24 -12.27 -48.69
CA VAL A 71 -55.13 -10.98 -49.40
C VAL A 71 -55.64 -9.77 -48.60
N ASP A 72 -56.22 -9.96 -47.40
CA ASP A 72 -56.79 -8.84 -46.60
C ASP A 72 -55.92 -8.36 -45.42
N VAL A 73 -54.63 -8.73 -45.37
CA VAL A 73 -53.65 -8.10 -44.45
C VAL A 73 -52.79 -7.07 -45.17
N ASP A 74 -53.42 -6.14 -45.89
CA ASP A 74 -52.81 -4.82 -46.03
C ASP A 74 -53.86 -3.69 -46.17
N ALA A 75 -53.56 -2.59 -45.48
CA ALA A 75 -54.25 -1.30 -45.52
C ALA A 75 -55.72 -1.21 -45.05
N THR A 76 -55.91 -0.91 -43.75
CA THR A 76 -56.85 0.08 -43.13
C THR A 76 -57.17 -0.39 -41.71
N SER A 77 -56.96 0.31 -40.60
CA SER A 77 -56.87 1.74 -40.30
C SER A 77 -56.02 1.93 -39.05
N ALA A 78 -54.93 2.70 -39.13
CA ALA A 78 -54.34 3.33 -37.96
C ALA A 78 -54.79 4.79 -37.95
N GLU A 79 -55.88 5.07 -37.25
CA GLU A 79 -56.31 6.44 -36.99
C GLU A 79 -55.45 7.02 -35.87
N SER A 80 -54.87 8.18 -36.15
CA SER A 80 -53.82 8.87 -35.41
C SER A 80 -54.22 9.33 -34.01
N VAL A 81 -53.34 9.09 -33.02
CA VAL A 81 -53.27 9.90 -31.78
C VAL A 81 -51.89 10.57 -31.75
N PRO A 82 -51.77 11.89 -31.47
CA PRO A 82 -50.51 12.59 -31.62
C PRO A 82 -49.57 12.35 -30.44
N ALA A 83 -48.31 12.07 -30.74
CA ALA A 83 -47.19 12.08 -29.80
C ALA A 83 -46.79 13.53 -29.46
N THR A 84 -46.70 13.84 -28.16
CA THR A 84 -45.93 15.00 -27.69
C THR A 84 -44.52 14.55 -27.36
N ALA A 85 -43.57 15.11 -28.10
CA ALA A 85 -42.14 14.85 -28.06
C ALA A 85 -41.43 15.50 -26.86
N ASP A 86 -40.35 14.86 -26.40
CA ASP A 86 -39.09 15.55 -26.11
C ASP A 86 -37.90 14.58 -26.35
N PRO A 87 -36.77 15.02 -26.94
CA PRO A 87 -35.75 14.14 -27.53
C PRO A 87 -34.44 14.10 -26.74
N GLU A 88 -33.91 12.91 -26.46
CA GLU A 88 -32.46 12.72 -26.40
C GLU A 88 -32.06 11.39 -27.07
N THR A 89 -30.96 11.48 -27.78
CA THR A 89 -30.54 10.65 -28.90
C THR A 89 -29.84 9.38 -28.45
N GLU A 90 -30.47 8.23 -28.67
CA GLU A 90 -29.81 6.93 -28.82
C GLU A 90 -29.86 6.57 -30.32
N PRO A 91 -28.83 5.88 -30.89
CA PRO A 91 -28.85 5.54 -32.31
C PRO A 91 -30.08 4.68 -32.57
N GLY A 92 -30.94 5.17 -33.45
CA GLY A 92 -32.13 4.45 -33.90
C GLY A 92 -31.70 3.07 -34.39
N LEU A 93 -31.98 2.06 -33.57
CA LEU A 93 -32.09 0.69 -34.03
C LEU A 93 -33.28 0.70 -34.97
N GLU A 94 -32.97 0.81 -36.26
CA GLU A 94 -33.87 0.32 -37.29
C GLU A 94 -34.27 -1.09 -36.84
N VAL A 95 -35.56 -1.26 -36.56
CA VAL A 95 -36.17 -2.57 -36.49
C VAL A 95 -36.04 -3.08 -37.92
N GLU A 96 -34.90 -3.69 -38.24
CA GLU A 96 -34.85 -4.60 -39.37
C GLU A 96 -35.87 -5.68 -39.03
N ASN A 97 -37.01 -5.59 -39.72
CA ASN A 97 -37.88 -6.72 -39.89
C ASN A 97 -36.96 -7.86 -40.35
N PRO A 98 -36.81 -8.96 -39.59
CA PRO A 98 -36.00 -10.08 -40.06
C PRO A 98 -36.58 -10.68 -41.34
N LEU A 99 -37.81 -10.30 -41.70
CA LEU A 99 -38.32 -10.32 -43.05
C LEU A 99 -37.92 -8.99 -43.75
N GLY A 100 -36.70 -8.95 -44.32
CA GLY A 100 -36.60 -8.22 -45.58
C GLY A 100 -37.73 -8.76 -46.45
N ALA A 101 -38.65 -7.87 -46.89
CA ALA A 101 -39.91 -8.21 -47.54
C ALA A 101 -39.87 -9.61 -48.17
N LEU A 102 -40.72 -10.54 -47.72
CA LEU A 102 -40.94 -11.76 -48.50
C LEU A 102 -41.20 -11.26 -49.92
N PRO A 103 -40.34 -11.55 -50.90
CA PRO A 103 -40.59 -11.10 -52.26
C PRO A 103 -41.97 -11.64 -52.65
N ASP A 104 -42.75 -10.86 -53.38
CA ASP A 104 -44.09 -11.22 -53.89
C ASP A 104 -44.12 -12.52 -54.74
N GLU A 105 -42.98 -13.20 -54.87
CA GLU A 105 -42.80 -14.52 -55.49
C GLU A 105 -42.08 -15.48 -54.52
N VAL A 106 -42.81 -16.09 -53.59
CA VAL A 106 -42.41 -17.38 -53.00
C VAL A 106 -43.40 -18.44 -53.47
N ALA A 107 -42.93 -19.34 -54.31
CA ALA A 107 -43.56 -20.63 -54.55
C ALA A 107 -42.50 -21.70 -54.26
N PRO A 108 -42.83 -22.84 -53.61
CA PRO A 108 -44.16 -23.35 -53.31
C PRO A 108 -44.41 -23.52 -51.79
N GLU A 109 -45.60 -23.10 -51.33
CA GLU A 109 -46.03 -23.17 -49.93
C GLU A 109 -47.11 -24.24 -49.73
N ILE A 110 -47.14 -24.86 -48.54
CA ILE A 110 -48.31 -25.62 -48.09
C ILE A 110 -49.13 -24.71 -47.18
N ILE A 111 -50.33 -24.35 -47.63
CA ILE A 111 -51.31 -23.60 -46.84
C ILE A 111 -52.45 -24.54 -46.50
N THR A 112 -52.76 -24.70 -45.22
CA THR A 112 -53.93 -25.47 -44.78
C THR A 112 -55.18 -24.60 -44.77
N GLU A 113 -56.35 -25.23 -44.94
CA GLU A 113 -57.61 -24.63 -44.51
C GLU A 113 -57.63 -24.44 -42.98
N LYS A 114 -58.62 -23.68 -42.48
CA LYS A 114 -58.92 -23.59 -41.05
C LYS A 114 -59.45 -24.95 -40.57
N MET A 115 -58.61 -25.73 -39.90
CA MET A 115 -58.96 -27.06 -39.41
C MET A 115 -59.50 -26.99 -37.98
N SER A 116 -60.66 -27.60 -37.74
CA SER A 116 -61.15 -27.88 -36.38
C SER A 116 -60.45 -29.13 -35.83
N ALA A 117 -60.14 -29.14 -34.54
CA ALA A 117 -59.46 -30.25 -33.87
C ALA A 117 -60.08 -30.49 -32.49
N GLU A 118 -59.91 -31.71 -31.98
CA GLU A 118 -60.10 -31.98 -30.55
C GLU A 118 -59.16 -31.07 -29.72
N PRO A 119 -59.52 -30.75 -28.47
CA PRO A 119 -58.69 -29.88 -27.63
C PRO A 119 -57.24 -30.34 -27.59
N PHE A 120 -56.32 -29.41 -27.82
CA PHE A 120 -54.89 -29.65 -27.74
C PHE A 120 -54.20 -28.45 -27.12
N SER A 121 -52.96 -28.65 -26.67
CA SER A 121 -52.17 -27.57 -26.05
C SER A 121 -50.74 -27.53 -26.53
N VAL A 122 -50.22 -28.59 -27.14
CA VAL A 122 -48.91 -28.58 -27.79
C VAL A 122 -49.08 -29.03 -29.23
N MET A 123 -48.32 -28.43 -30.15
CA MET A 123 -48.21 -28.93 -31.51
C MET A 123 -46.77 -28.98 -31.98
N GLY A 124 -46.50 -29.87 -32.92
CA GLY A 124 -45.23 -29.92 -33.62
C GLY A 124 -45.42 -30.24 -35.10
N ILE A 125 -44.57 -29.65 -35.94
CA ILE A 125 -44.66 -29.78 -37.39
C ILE A 125 -43.38 -30.44 -37.89
N THR A 126 -43.53 -31.44 -38.76
CA THR A 126 -42.39 -32.13 -39.40
C THR A 126 -42.56 -32.22 -40.91
N TRP A 127 -41.48 -32.38 -41.65
CA TRP A 127 -41.45 -32.55 -43.11
C TRP A 127 -40.32 -33.51 -43.50
N ASP A 128 -40.37 -34.06 -44.71
CA ASP A 128 -39.29 -34.93 -45.20
C ASP A 128 -37.99 -34.13 -45.35
N LEU A 129 -36.88 -34.70 -44.83
CA LEU A 129 -35.59 -34.04 -44.91
C LEU A 129 -35.06 -34.14 -46.34
N ASP A 130 -34.88 -32.99 -47.01
CA ASP A 130 -34.36 -32.89 -48.37
C ASP A 130 -33.20 -31.88 -48.38
N SER A 131 -32.06 -32.30 -48.93
CA SER A 131 -30.88 -31.43 -49.12
C SER A 131 -31.13 -30.20 -50.00
N ALA A 132 -32.25 -30.15 -50.73
CA ALA A 132 -32.65 -29.00 -51.51
C ALA A 132 -33.41 -27.93 -50.71
N LEU A 133 -33.90 -28.23 -49.50
CA LEU A 133 -34.64 -27.27 -48.66
C LEU A 133 -33.68 -26.29 -47.98
N GLU A 134 -33.98 -25.00 -48.09
CA GLU A 134 -33.31 -23.92 -47.35
C GLU A 134 -34.36 -23.00 -46.70
N ASP A 135 -34.03 -22.42 -45.55
CA ASP A 135 -34.85 -21.44 -44.81
C ASP A 135 -36.32 -21.82 -44.60
N VAL A 136 -36.58 -23.05 -44.12
CA VAL A 136 -37.96 -23.50 -43.84
C VAL A 136 -38.59 -22.67 -42.70
N VAL A 137 -39.75 -22.08 -42.95
CA VAL A 137 -40.54 -21.29 -42.00
C VAL A 137 -41.93 -21.90 -41.86
N VAL A 138 -42.39 -22.04 -40.62
CA VAL A 138 -43.77 -22.43 -40.30
C VAL A 138 -44.48 -21.26 -39.68
N GLN A 139 -45.51 -20.73 -40.35
CA GLN A 139 -46.47 -19.81 -39.76
C GLN A 139 -47.69 -20.58 -39.28
N TYR A 140 -48.26 -20.15 -38.16
CA TYR A 140 -49.41 -20.81 -37.57
C TYR A 140 -50.36 -19.82 -36.91
N ARG A 141 -51.64 -20.19 -36.85
CA ARG A 141 -52.62 -19.61 -35.93
C ARG A 141 -53.53 -20.69 -35.40
N THR A 142 -54.08 -20.47 -34.22
CA THR A 142 -54.94 -21.46 -33.55
C THR A 142 -56.28 -20.83 -33.18
N PHE A 143 -57.31 -21.66 -33.00
CA PHE A 143 -58.60 -21.21 -32.53
C PHE A 143 -58.67 -21.37 -31.01
N GLN A 144 -58.73 -20.24 -30.30
CA GLN A 144 -58.69 -20.14 -28.85
C GLN A 144 -59.77 -19.16 -28.38
N GLY A 145 -60.49 -19.48 -27.30
CA GLY A 145 -61.45 -18.54 -26.68
C GLY A 145 -62.55 -18.02 -27.63
N GLY A 146 -62.90 -18.78 -28.67
CA GLY A 146 -63.93 -18.39 -29.65
C GLY A 146 -63.43 -17.55 -30.84
N ALA A 147 -62.13 -17.29 -30.96
CA ALA A 147 -61.54 -16.54 -32.07
C ALA A 147 -60.22 -17.18 -32.57
N TRP A 148 -59.81 -16.81 -33.79
CA TRP A 148 -58.48 -17.15 -34.30
C TRP A 148 -57.44 -16.19 -33.72
N THR A 149 -56.30 -16.71 -33.29
CA THR A 149 -55.15 -15.90 -32.88
C THR A 149 -54.57 -15.13 -34.08
N ASP A 150 -53.77 -14.12 -33.79
CA ASP A 150 -52.85 -13.55 -34.78
C ASP A 150 -51.89 -14.64 -35.30
N TRP A 151 -51.32 -14.42 -36.49
CA TRP A 151 -50.32 -15.31 -37.05
C TRP A 151 -49.04 -15.24 -36.22
N GLY A 152 -48.61 -16.39 -35.70
CA GLY A 152 -47.28 -16.63 -35.15
C GLY A 152 -46.41 -17.37 -36.15
N TRP A 153 -45.12 -17.49 -35.86
CA TRP A 153 -44.17 -18.23 -36.68
C TRP A 153 -43.13 -18.95 -35.83
N VAL A 154 -42.56 -20.01 -36.38
CA VAL A 154 -41.43 -20.74 -35.82
C VAL A 154 -40.47 -21.14 -36.94
N GLY A 155 -39.17 -21.03 -36.68
CA GLY A 155 -38.14 -21.50 -37.61
C GLY A 155 -37.95 -23.01 -37.52
N ALA A 156 -37.46 -23.61 -38.60
CA ALA A 156 -37.04 -25.00 -38.58
C ALA A 156 -35.87 -25.26 -37.62
N THR A 157 -35.94 -26.37 -36.90
CA THR A 157 -34.79 -26.93 -36.18
C THR A 157 -34.21 -28.07 -37.00
N GLU A 158 -33.14 -27.80 -37.73
CA GLU A 158 -32.28 -28.88 -38.23
C GLU A 158 -31.42 -29.36 -37.08
N GLU A 159 -31.93 -30.35 -36.35
CA GLU A 159 -31.19 -30.99 -35.28
C GLU A 159 -30.86 -32.42 -35.67
N TYR A 160 -29.66 -32.84 -35.28
CA TYR A 160 -29.23 -34.22 -35.39
C TYR A 160 -30.15 -35.05 -34.48
N ALA A 161 -31.10 -35.80 -35.05
CA ALA A 161 -31.90 -36.72 -34.25
C ALA A 161 -31.06 -37.96 -33.95
N GLU A 162 -30.78 -38.20 -32.67
CA GLU A 162 -30.74 -39.58 -32.19
C GLU A 162 -32.18 -40.05 -32.22
N THR A 163 -32.58 -40.75 -33.27
CA THR A 163 -33.79 -41.55 -33.19
C THR A 163 -33.55 -42.67 -32.16
N ALA A 164 -34.58 -43.09 -31.45
CA ALA A 164 -34.49 -44.05 -30.34
C ALA A 164 -33.94 -45.42 -30.78
N ASP A 165 -33.93 -45.70 -32.08
CA ASP A 165 -33.36 -46.89 -32.71
C ASP A 165 -31.92 -46.69 -33.26
N GLY A 166 -31.36 -45.48 -33.12
CA GLY A 166 -30.00 -45.12 -33.56
C GLY A 166 -29.89 -44.87 -35.08
N SER A 167 -31.00 -44.73 -35.79
CA SER A 167 -31.03 -44.33 -37.20
C SER A 167 -30.75 -42.83 -37.38
N GLN A 168 -30.46 -42.41 -38.62
CA GLN A 168 -30.36 -40.98 -38.93
C GLN A 168 -31.77 -40.39 -39.09
N ALA A 169 -31.93 -39.13 -38.68
CA ALA A 169 -33.17 -38.39 -38.88
C ALA A 169 -33.61 -38.44 -40.35
N SER A 170 -34.85 -38.82 -40.59
CA SER A 170 -35.44 -38.83 -41.94
C SER A 170 -36.28 -37.59 -42.22
N ARG A 171 -36.52 -36.75 -41.19
CA ARG A 171 -37.47 -35.63 -41.23
C ARG A 171 -36.92 -34.38 -40.53
N GLY A 172 -37.20 -33.21 -41.10
CA GLY A 172 -37.03 -31.92 -40.43
C GLY A 172 -38.20 -31.64 -39.48
N ALA A 173 -37.99 -30.80 -38.45
CA ALA A 173 -38.96 -30.56 -37.40
C ALA A 173 -38.89 -29.13 -36.85
N THR A 174 -40.01 -28.63 -36.33
CA THR A 174 -40.02 -27.45 -35.44
C THR A 174 -39.64 -27.85 -34.01
N ASP A 175 -39.28 -26.89 -33.17
CA ASP A 175 -39.42 -27.07 -31.72
C ASP A 175 -40.90 -27.28 -31.35
N PRO A 176 -41.23 -27.94 -30.22
CA PRO A 176 -42.61 -28.08 -29.78
C PRO A 176 -43.23 -26.73 -29.43
N ILE A 177 -44.38 -26.42 -30.03
CA ILE A 177 -45.06 -25.14 -29.92
C ILE A 177 -46.18 -25.27 -28.89
N PHE A 178 -46.16 -24.44 -27.84
CA PHE A 178 -47.27 -24.36 -26.88
C PHE A 178 -48.36 -23.42 -27.36
N VAL A 179 -49.58 -23.93 -27.44
CA VAL A 179 -50.80 -23.25 -27.91
C VAL A 179 -51.96 -23.64 -26.98
N PRO A 180 -52.06 -23.05 -25.78
CA PRO A 180 -53.02 -23.48 -24.76
C PRO A 180 -54.46 -23.48 -25.26
N ASP A 181 -55.27 -24.40 -24.73
CA ASP A 181 -56.74 -24.39 -24.89
C ASP A 181 -57.20 -24.26 -26.36
N SER A 182 -56.46 -24.87 -27.30
CA SER A 182 -56.72 -24.72 -28.74
C SER A 182 -57.66 -25.83 -29.24
N THR A 183 -58.61 -25.47 -30.10
CA THR A 183 -59.54 -26.42 -30.75
C THR A 183 -59.55 -26.29 -32.27
N GLY A 184 -58.52 -25.64 -32.82
CA GLY A 184 -58.33 -25.51 -34.26
C GLY A 184 -56.95 -24.98 -34.59
N VAL A 185 -56.49 -25.28 -35.80
CA VAL A 185 -55.16 -24.91 -36.28
C VAL A 185 -55.22 -24.55 -37.77
N GLN A 186 -54.40 -23.58 -38.15
CA GLN A 186 -54.11 -23.27 -39.55
C GLN A 186 -52.62 -23.00 -39.70
N LEU A 187 -52.02 -23.52 -40.77
CA LEU A 187 -50.58 -23.46 -41.01
C LEU A 187 -50.25 -22.96 -42.40
N VAL A 188 -49.11 -22.28 -42.49
CA VAL A 188 -48.37 -22.06 -43.74
C VAL A 188 -46.96 -22.60 -43.53
N VAL A 189 -46.53 -23.51 -44.40
CA VAL A 189 -45.16 -24.05 -44.39
C VAL A 189 -44.48 -23.66 -45.70
N SER A 190 -43.44 -22.84 -45.60
CA SER A 190 -42.70 -22.29 -46.74
C SER A 190 -41.20 -22.57 -46.63
N SER A 191 -40.48 -22.48 -47.74
CA SER A 191 -39.01 -22.52 -47.82
C SER A 191 -38.52 -21.55 -48.89
N SER A 192 -37.23 -21.20 -48.89
CA SER A 192 -36.65 -20.30 -49.89
C SER A 192 -36.30 -20.98 -51.22
N THR A 193 -36.41 -22.31 -51.32
CA THR A 193 -35.93 -23.10 -52.47
C THR A 193 -36.97 -24.01 -53.10
N VAL A 194 -37.58 -24.92 -52.34
CA VAL A 194 -38.53 -25.95 -52.81
C VAL A 194 -39.63 -26.23 -51.79
N ALA A 195 -40.83 -26.66 -52.22
CA ALA A 195 -41.90 -26.95 -51.25
C ALA A 195 -41.48 -28.09 -50.31
N PRO A 196 -41.62 -27.90 -48.99
CA PRO A 196 -41.47 -28.99 -48.04
C PRO A 196 -42.46 -30.10 -48.37
N SER A 197 -41.98 -31.35 -48.45
CA SER A 197 -42.81 -32.51 -48.76
C SER A 197 -43.08 -33.34 -47.50
N GLY A 198 -44.12 -34.17 -47.57
CA GLY A 198 -44.49 -35.07 -46.48
C GLY A 198 -44.84 -34.35 -45.17
N VAL A 199 -45.36 -33.12 -45.19
CA VAL A 199 -45.62 -32.34 -43.97
C VAL A 199 -46.63 -33.05 -43.06
N LYS A 200 -46.30 -33.13 -41.76
CA LYS A 200 -47.17 -33.68 -40.70
C LYS A 200 -47.30 -32.70 -39.56
N VAL A 201 -48.51 -32.64 -38.99
CA VAL A 201 -48.82 -31.86 -37.79
C VAL A 201 -49.24 -32.83 -36.71
N VAL A 202 -48.57 -32.77 -35.56
CA VAL A 202 -48.96 -33.53 -34.37
C VAL A 202 -49.58 -32.56 -33.39
N LEU A 203 -50.84 -32.77 -33.06
CA LEU A 203 -51.57 -32.04 -32.01
C LEU A 203 -51.61 -32.91 -30.75
N ILE A 204 -51.24 -32.34 -29.62
CA ILE A 204 -51.04 -33.07 -28.36
C ILE A 204 -51.87 -32.41 -27.26
N ASP A 205 -52.77 -33.18 -26.65
CA ASP A 205 -53.34 -32.87 -25.35
C ASP A 205 -52.45 -33.50 -24.28
N PRO A 206 -51.71 -32.71 -23.48
CA PRO A 206 -50.84 -33.23 -22.44
C PRO A 206 -51.60 -33.78 -21.21
N GLY A 207 -52.93 -33.74 -21.21
CA GLY A 207 -53.78 -34.24 -20.14
C GLY A 207 -53.66 -33.46 -18.82
N ALA A 208 -54.40 -33.88 -17.80
CA ALA A 208 -54.26 -33.34 -16.44
C ALA A 208 -53.04 -33.93 -15.74
N GLY A 209 -52.26 -33.10 -15.04
CA GLY A 209 -51.15 -33.60 -14.21
C GLY A 209 -51.65 -34.34 -12.96
N PRO A 210 -50.74 -34.93 -12.16
CA PRO A 210 -51.08 -35.66 -10.93
C PRO A 210 -51.92 -34.84 -9.91
N ASP A 211 -51.81 -33.51 -9.97
CA ASP A 211 -52.52 -32.56 -9.11
C ASP A 211 -53.84 -32.04 -9.73
N GLY A 212 -54.28 -32.56 -10.88
CA GLY A 212 -55.50 -32.15 -11.58
C GLY A 212 -55.40 -30.84 -12.36
N THR A 213 -54.24 -30.19 -12.38
CA THR A 213 -53.96 -29.01 -13.21
C THR A 213 -53.54 -29.47 -14.61
N GLY A 214 -54.49 -29.51 -15.54
CA GLY A 214 -54.24 -29.74 -16.97
C GLY A 214 -54.05 -28.45 -17.74
N ALA A 215 -53.39 -28.53 -18.89
CA ALA A 215 -53.30 -27.42 -19.84
C ALA A 215 -54.64 -27.12 -20.53
N SER A 216 -55.60 -28.05 -20.46
CA SER A 216 -56.97 -27.94 -20.93
C SER A 216 -57.92 -27.98 -19.72
N GLN A 217 -58.25 -26.83 -19.14
CA GLN A 217 -59.47 -26.70 -18.34
C GLN A 217 -60.38 -25.73 -19.06
N SER A 218 -61.32 -26.31 -19.82
CA SER A 218 -62.54 -25.65 -20.29
C SER A 218 -63.14 -24.83 -19.14
N SER A 219 -63.10 -23.51 -19.29
CA SER A 219 -63.83 -22.60 -18.42
C SER A 219 -65.32 -22.91 -18.55
N GLY A 220 -65.90 -23.52 -17.52
CA GLY A 220 -67.33 -23.81 -17.45
C GLY A 220 -68.20 -22.58 -17.68
N GLU A 221 -69.32 -22.81 -18.36
CA GLU A 221 -70.42 -21.90 -18.66
C GLU A 221 -70.94 -21.13 -17.41
N PRO A 222 -71.38 -19.87 -17.53
CA PRO A 222 -71.50 -18.95 -16.41
C PRO A 222 -72.72 -19.27 -15.56
N THR A 223 -72.51 -19.47 -14.24
CA THR A 223 -73.61 -19.41 -13.27
C THR A 223 -73.53 -18.11 -12.48
N ASP A 224 -74.45 -17.23 -12.86
CA ASP A 224 -74.94 -16.11 -12.08
C ASP A 224 -75.33 -16.56 -10.66
N THR A 225 -74.76 -15.95 -9.63
CA THR A 225 -75.49 -15.30 -8.52
C THR A 225 -74.54 -14.85 -7.39
N GLY A 226 -74.51 -13.54 -7.15
CA GLY A 226 -74.70 -13.03 -5.78
C GLY A 226 -73.50 -12.73 -4.89
N THR A 227 -73.20 -11.42 -4.83
CA THR A 227 -72.99 -10.60 -3.61
C THR A 227 -71.55 -10.22 -3.23
N SER A 228 -71.35 -8.91 -3.37
CA SER A 228 -70.30 -7.99 -2.93
C SER A 228 -69.50 -8.31 -1.67
N ALA A 229 -68.20 -8.05 -1.77
CA ALA A 229 -67.48 -7.12 -0.89
C ALA A 229 -66.30 -6.47 -1.65
N PRO A 230 -66.17 -5.13 -1.72
CA PRO A 230 -65.03 -4.50 -2.38
C PRO A 230 -63.81 -4.45 -1.44
N ALA A 231 -62.63 -4.75 -1.98
CA ALA A 231 -61.35 -4.43 -1.35
C ALA A 231 -61.15 -2.90 -1.32
N PRO A 232 -60.49 -2.33 -0.29
CA PRO A 232 -60.39 -0.89 -0.12
C PRO A 232 -59.40 -0.29 -1.12
N THR A 233 -59.85 0.74 -1.83
CA THR A 233 -59.01 1.68 -2.57
C THR A 233 -58.44 2.72 -1.61
N PRO A 234 -57.14 3.00 -1.58
CA PRO A 234 -56.64 4.28 -1.10
C PRO A 234 -56.52 5.25 -2.28
N SER A 235 -57.18 6.40 -2.17
CA SER A 235 -56.95 7.59 -2.99
C SER A 235 -56.23 8.68 -2.17
N PRO A 236 -55.61 9.68 -2.83
CA PRO A 236 -54.38 10.34 -2.40
C PRO A 236 -54.58 11.75 -1.84
N THR A 237 -53.60 12.29 -1.11
CA THR A 237 -53.28 13.73 -0.94
C THR A 237 -51.84 13.79 -0.40
N ALA A 238 -50.81 14.24 -1.14
CA ALA A 238 -50.39 15.64 -1.41
C ALA A 238 -50.08 16.40 -0.08
N ASP A 239 -48.94 17.07 0.15
CA ASP A 239 -48.15 17.98 -0.68
C ASP A 239 -46.68 18.06 -0.16
N GLN A 240 -45.67 18.08 -1.04
CA GLN A 240 -44.79 19.24 -1.47
C GLN A 240 -43.76 19.67 -0.40
N ASP A 241 -42.48 19.96 -0.68
CA ASP A 241 -41.84 20.55 -1.86
C ASP A 241 -40.34 20.14 -1.99
N PRO A 242 -39.70 20.41 -3.16
CA PRO A 242 -38.49 19.74 -3.65
C PRO A 242 -37.18 20.54 -3.51
N ILE A 243 -36.04 19.87 -3.69
CA ILE A 243 -34.78 20.51 -4.09
C ILE A 243 -34.23 19.77 -5.31
N SER A 244 -34.19 20.47 -6.43
CA SER A 244 -33.67 20.01 -7.73
C SER A 244 -32.15 20.22 -7.84
N PRO A 245 -31.41 19.36 -8.57
CA PRO A 245 -29.97 19.49 -8.82
C PRO A 245 -29.66 20.06 -10.21
N ALA A 246 -28.49 20.70 -10.37
CA ALA A 246 -27.76 20.95 -11.63
C ALA A 246 -26.36 21.55 -11.32
N PRO A 247 -25.42 21.72 -12.29
CA PRO A 247 -24.63 20.69 -12.98
C PRO A 247 -23.10 21.04 -13.04
N SER A 248 -22.32 20.15 -13.67
CA SER A 248 -20.90 20.33 -14.06
C SER A 248 -20.65 21.45 -15.09
N PRO A 249 -19.37 21.83 -15.32
CA PRO A 249 -18.89 21.94 -16.70
C PRO A 249 -17.49 21.33 -16.96
N THR A 250 -17.23 21.02 -18.24
CA THR A 250 -15.99 20.51 -18.86
C THR A 250 -15.37 21.60 -19.81
N PRO A 251 -14.36 21.34 -20.68
CA PRO A 251 -12.96 21.85 -20.68
C PRO A 251 -12.61 22.91 -21.77
N ASP A 252 -11.34 23.36 -21.86
CA ASP A 252 -10.43 23.46 -23.06
C ASP A 252 -9.25 24.50 -22.88
N PRO A 253 -8.31 24.79 -23.83
CA PRO A 253 -6.86 24.45 -23.76
C PRO A 253 -5.89 25.65 -23.86
N SER A 254 -4.57 25.43 -23.69
CA SER A 254 -3.48 26.12 -24.44
C SER A 254 -2.07 25.69 -23.98
N ALA A 255 -1.23 25.25 -24.93
CA ALA A 255 0.24 25.22 -24.84
C ALA A 255 0.81 26.45 -25.61
N PRO A 256 2.09 26.87 -25.46
CA PRO A 256 3.17 26.15 -26.14
C PRO A 256 4.56 26.11 -25.44
N THR A 257 5.32 25.13 -25.92
CA THR A 257 6.77 24.86 -26.00
C THR A 257 7.76 26.04 -25.90
N GLU A 258 8.87 25.89 -25.14
CA GLU A 258 10.28 25.90 -25.63
C GLU A 258 11.32 25.79 -24.48
N SER A 259 12.49 25.26 -24.83
CA SER A 259 13.68 24.85 -24.05
C SER A 259 14.92 25.34 -24.84
N PRO A 260 16.21 25.38 -24.40
CA PRO A 260 16.85 25.56 -23.08
C PRO A 260 18.05 26.59 -23.08
N THR A 261 18.82 26.62 -21.97
CA THR A 261 20.26 27.01 -21.73
C THR A 261 20.66 28.48 -21.49
N PRO A 262 21.79 28.81 -20.77
CA PRO A 262 22.67 28.00 -19.89
C PRO A 262 23.05 28.63 -18.51
N SER A 263 23.58 27.79 -17.61
CA SER A 263 24.35 28.12 -16.37
C SER A 263 25.71 28.75 -16.70
N ASP A 264 26.35 29.63 -15.91
CA ASP A 264 26.98 29.45 -14.57
C ASP A 264 27.71 30.79 -14.18
N PRO A 265 28.56 30.94 -13.12
CA PRO A 265 28.38 30.88 -11.66
C PRO A 265 28.77 32.21 -10.92
N THR A 266 28.49 32.33 -9.62
CA THR A 266 29.26 33.05 -8.55
C THR A 266 28.44 33.00 -7.25
N GLY A 267 28.83 32.30 -6.18
CA GLY A 267 29.81 32.71 -5.16
C GLY A 267 29.08 32.87 -3.80
N PRO A 268 29.49 32.18 -2.70
CA PRO A 268 28.74 32.21 -1.44
C PRO A 268 29.20 33.33 -0.49
N PRO A 269 28.32 33.88 0.37
CA PRO A 269 28.71 34.80 1.43
C PRO A 269 28.98 34.09 2.78
N SER A 270 29.94 34.67 3.51
CA SER A 270 30.33 34.43 4.91
C SER A 270 29.34 35.05 5.91
N PRO A 271 29.26 34.54 7.15
CA PRO A 271 28.96 35.40 8.30
C PRO A 271 29.94 35.27 9.49
N GLU A 272 30.17 36.40 10.15
CA GLU A 272 30.88 36.62 11.42
C GLU A 272 29.94 36.48 12.66
N PRO A 273 30.41 36.56 13.93
CA PRO A 273 29.93 35.74 15.04
C PRO A 273 29.14 36.52 16.12
N GLY A 274 28.38 35.79 16.94
CA GLY A 274 27.73 36.31 18.15
C GLY A 274 27.97 35.38 19.34
N ASP A 275 28.40 35.98 20.45
CA ASP A 275 28.86 35.42 21.75
C ASP A 275 27.70 34.79 22.60
N PRO A 276 27.99 33.96 23.63
CA PRO A 276 27.09 32.96 24.21
C PRO A 276 26.43 33.39 25.53
N GLY A 277 25.42 32.62 25.97
CA GLY A 277 24.84 32.78 27.30
C GLY A 277 23.92 31.63 27.74
N GLN A 278 24.38 30.96 28.80
CA GLN A 278 23.63 30.31 29.89
C GLN A 278 23.17 28.84 29.72
N SER A 279 23.96 27.96 30.38
CA SER A 279 23.54 26.66 30.91
C SER A 279 22.87 26.85 32.27
N GLU A 280 21.73 26.19 32.49
CA GLU A 280 21.22 25.87 33.82
C GLU A 280 21.57 24.41 34.16
N GLU A 281 22.04 24.23 35.39
CA GLU A 281 22.49 23.00 36.02
C GLU A 281 21.30 22.24 36.67
N PRO A 282 21.38 20.91 36.86
CA PRO A 282 20.79 20.35 38.07
C PRO A 282 21.74 19.46 38.87
N THR A 283 21.67 19.70 40.18
CA THR A 283 22.43 19.14 41.30
C THR A 283 22.17 17.66 41.56
N GLU A 284 23.24 16.88 41.80
CA GLU A 284 23.22 15.55 42.44
C GLU A 284 23.38 15.64 43.96
N ALA A 285 22.79 14.67 44.69
CA ALA A 285 23.36 14.09 45.92
C ALA A 285 22.57 12.83 46.40
N PRO A 286 23.20 11.92 47.19
CA PRO A 286 23.21 10.46 46.91
C PRO A 286 22.81 9.55 48.10
N THR A 287 22.82 8.22 47.89
CA THR A 287 23.09 7.08 48.84
C THR A 287 22.61 5.77 48.20
N GLY A 288 23.20 4.57 48.30
CA GLY A 288 24.33 3.98 49.02
C GLY A 288 24.03 2.50 49.34
N ALA A 289 25.01 1.60 49.09
CA ALA A 289 25.23 0.26 49.67
C ALA A 289 24.62 -1.04 49.04
N GLU A 290 25.49 -1.73 48.28
CA GLU A 290 25.99 -3.13 48.39
C GLU A 290 25.10 -4.32 48.82
N THR A 291 25.21 -5.44 48.07
CA THR A 291 24.74 -6.79 48.46
C THR A 291 25.83 -7.85 48.18
N PRO A 292 26.11 -8.82 49.08
CA PRO A 292 27.04 -9.92 48.81
C PRO A 292 26.36 -11.30 48.63
N VAL A 293 27.09 -12.18 47.92
CA VAL A 293 26.79 -13.56 47.43
C VAL A 293 27.17 -14.63 48.49
N PRO A 294 26.56 -15.86 48.56
CA PRO A 294 27.16 -17.07 47.92
C PRO A 294 26.19 -18.22 47.49
N ALA A 295 26.71 -19.14 46.65
CA ALA A 295 26.14 -20.41 46.13
C ALA A 295 26.42 -21.63 47.07
N PRO A 296 26.39 -22.96 46.70
CA PRO A 296 25.71 -23.77 45.65
C PRO A 296 25.12 -25.17 46.13
N THR A 297 24.61 -25.99 45.17
CA THR A 297 24.54 -27.50 45.08
C THR A 297 23.41 -28.31 45.81
N PRO A 298 23.05 -29.57 45.42
CA PRO A 298 23.54 -30.42 44.30
C PRO A 298 22.53 -31.27 43.47
N SER A 299 23.06 -31.77 42.34
CA SER A 299 22.93 -33.09 41.68
C SER A 299 21.60 -33.86 41.58
N GLY A 300 21.26 -34.21 40.32
CA GLY A 300 20.60 -35.45 39.92
C GLY A 300 21.14 -35.88 38.54
N SER A 301 21.78 -37.04 38.49
CA SER A 301 22.61 -37.61 37.43
C SER A 301 21.85 -38.47 36.40
N ASP A 302 22.41 -38.47 35.18
CA ASP A 302 22.56 -39.56 34.19
C ASP A 302 21.41 -40.54 33.88
N THR A 303 21.06 -40.64 32.58
CA THR A 303 21.44 -41.82 31.77
C THR A 303 21.37 -41.50 30.27
N ASP A 304 22.40 -41.96 29.57
CA ASP A 304 22.61 -41.99 28.13
C ASP A 304 21.98 -43.25 27.48
N ALA A 305 21.95 -43.24 26.14
CA ALA A 305 21.78 -44.31 25.16
C ALA A 305 20.37 -44.58 24.61
N GLY A 306 20.24 -44.46 23.28
CA GLY A 306 19.15 -45.08 22.53
C GLY A 306 18.87 -44.53 21.13
N GLU A 307 19.80 -44.70 20.20
CA GLU A 307 19.57 -44.55 18.77
C GLU A 307 18.53 -45.58 18.28
N THR A 308 17.37 -45.13 17.77
CA THR A 308 16.51 -45.92 16.89
C THR A 308 15.86 -45.05 15.81
N ALA A 309 16.14 -45.39 14.57
CA ALA A 309 15.44 -44.93 13.38
C ALA A 309 14.02 -45.55 13.28
N GLY A 310 13.09 -44.79 12.68
CA GLY A 310 11.90 -45.34 12.04
C GLY A 310 10.58 -45.15 12.80
N GLY A 311 9.70 -44.29 12.26
CA GLY A 311 8.31 -44.18 12.71
C GLY A 311 7.59 -42.96 12.17
N GLY A 312 7.20 -43.00 10.89
CA GLY A 312 6.30 -42.01 10.30
C GLY A 312 4.94 -42.02 11.01
N GLY A 313 4.69 -41.00 11.82
CA GLY A 313 3.37 -40.70 12.37
C GLY A 313 2.68 -39.65 11.50
N ALA A 314 1.90 -40.10 10.52
CA ALA A 314 0.95 -39.25 9.81
C ALA A 314 -0.11 -38.77 10.81
N VAL A 315 -0.06 -37.49 11.20
CA VAL A 315 -1.23 -36.83 11.77
C VAL A 315 -2.24 -36.70 10.63
N SER A 316 -3.33 -37.44 10.76
CA SER A 316 -4.45 -37.43 9.82
C SER A 316 -5.01 -36.01 9.74
N ALA A 317 -4.76 -35.33 8.62
CA ALA A 317 -5.50 -34.13 8.28
C ALA A 317 -6.96 -34.57 8.08
N LEU A 318 -7.83 -34.20 9.02
CA LEU A 318 -9.26 -34.24 8.78
C LEU A 318 -9.53 -33.39 7.54
N ALA A 319 -9.77 -34.04 6.40
CA ALA A 319 -10.24 -33.39 5.20
C ALA A 319 -11.56 -32.70 5.56
N LEU A 320 -11.56 -31.37 5.53
CA LEU A 320 -12.81 -30.61 5.44
C LEU A 320 -13.56 -31.15 4.21
N PRO A 321 -14.89 -31.35 4.29
CA PRO A 321 -15.65 -31.81 3.13
C PRO A 321 -15.41 -30.84 1.99
N ALA A 322 -15.05 -31.37 0.81
CA ALA A 322 -14.97 -30.58 -0.39
C ALA A 322 -16.29 -29.80 -0.51
N ALA A 323 -16.21 -28.47 -0.58
CA ALA A 323 -17.39 -27.67 -0.84
C ALA A 323 -18.06 -28.28 -2.07
N SER A 324 -19.35 -28.61 -1.96
CA SER A 324 -20.18 -28.97 -3.09
C SER A 324 -21.31 -27.96 -3.10
N ILE A 325 -21.63 -27.42 -4.27
CA ILE A 325 -22.80 -26.56 -4.41
C ILE A 325 -24.02 -27.42 -4.11
N ALA A 326 -24.89 -26.97 -3.21
CA ALA A 326 -26.12 -27.67 -2.94
C ALA A 326 -26.95 -27.78 -4.23
N MET A 327 -27.52 -28.96 -4.49
CA MET A 327 -28.45 -29.15 -5.61
C MET A 327 -29.58 -28.12 -5.51
N PRO A 328 -29.86 -27.35 -6.58
CA PRO A 328 -30.99 -26.41 -6.59
C PRO A 328 -32.31 -27.15 -6.34
N ALA A 329 -33.26 -26.47 -5.71
CA ALA A 329 -34.62 -26.98 -5.63
C ALA A 329 -35.18 -27.15 -7.06
N MET A 330 -35.69 -28.33 -7.38
CA MET A 330 -36.22 -28.65 -8.70
C MET A 330 -37.41 -29.61 -8.61
N VAL A 331 -38.28 -29.51 -9.60
CA VAL A 331 -39.41 -30.43 -9.80
C VAL A 331 -38.88 -31.65 -10.57
N SER A 332 -38.90 -32.80 -9.91
CA SER A 332 -38.50 -34.09 -10.47
C SER A 332 -39.45 -34.58 -11.55
N ARG A 333 -38.98 -35.51 -12.38
CA ARG A 333 -39.80 -36.20 -13.41
C ARG A 333 -41.10 -36.78 -12.87
N ALA A 334 -41.06 -37.42 -11.71
CA ALA A 334 -42.25 -37.99 -11.08
C ALA A 334 -43.28 -36.91 -10.68
N GLN A 335 -42.83 -35.73 -10.26
CA GLN A 335 -43.71 -34.65 -9.81
C GLN A 335 -44.42 -33.96 -10.98
N TRP A 336 -43.78 -33.82 -12.15
CA TRP A 336 -44.44 -33.23 -13.32
C TRP A 336 -45.16 -34.26 -14.22
N GLY A 337 -45.06 -35.56 -13.91
CA GLY A 337 -45.75 -36.65 -14.61
C GLY A 337 -45.04 -37.11 -15.89
N ALA A 338 -43.71 -37.18 -15.86
CA ALA A 338 -42.92 -37.62 -17.00
C ALA A 338 -43.18 -39.09 -17.38
N ALA A 339 -43.34 -39.36 -18.68
CA ALA A 339 -43.22 -40.72 -19.19
C ALA A 339 -41.78 -41.25 -19.03
N ALA A 340 -41.59 -42.57 -19.04
CA ALA A 340 -40.24 -43.15 -19.00
C ALA A 340 -39.53 -42.96 -20.36
N PRO A 341 -38.19 -42.77 -20.38
CA PRO A 341 -37.43 -42.78 -21.63
C PRO A 341 -37.70 -44.06 -22.45
N VAL A 342 -37.77 -43.92 -23.78
CA VAL A 342 -38.04 -45.05 -24.68
C VAL A 342 -36.78 -45.79 -25.13
N CYS A 343 -35.61 -45.38 -24.60
CA CYS A 343 -34.31 -45.98 -24.90
C CYS A 343 -33.43 -46.12 -23.63
N GLN A 344 -32.24 -46.73 -23.78
CA GLN A 344 -31.23 -46.72 -22.72
C GLN A 344 -30.54 -45.35 -22.65
N VAL A 345 -30.43 -44.80 -21.45
CA VAL A 345 -29.82 -43.47 -21.24
C VAL A 345 -28.29 -43.53 -21.39
N ASP A 346 -27.75 -42.59 -22.15
CA ASP A 346 -26.30 -42.40 -22.31
C ASP A 346 -25.71 -41.44 -21.28
N TYR A 347 -24.47 -41.74 -20.86
CA TYR A 347 -23.71 -40.94 -19.90
C TYR A 347 -22.38 -40.50 -20.49
N GLY A 348 -22.10 -39.20 -20.40
CA GLY A 348 -20.82 -38.62 -20.72
C GLY A 348 -19.77 -38.95 -19.66
N GLN A 349 -18.49 -38.85 -20.02
CA GLN A 349 -17.40 -39.06 -19.06
C GLN A 349 -17.21 -37.84 -18.15
N GLU A 350 -17.45 -36.64 -18.68
CA GLU A 350 -17.21 -35.39 -17.95
C GLU A 350 -17.87 -34.20 -18.66
N LEU A 351 -18.54 -33.35 -17.87
CA LEU A 351 -19.08 -32.08 -18.36
C LEU A 351 -18.01 -30.99 -18.37
N ARG A 352 -17.95 -30.24 -19.47
CA ARG A 352 -16.98 -29.19 -19.72
C ARG A 352 -17.62 -27.83 -19.91
N ALA A 353 -18.89 -27.79 -20.31
CA ALA A 353 -19.62 -26.57 -20.62
C ALA A 353 -21.14 -26.75 -20.45
N ALA A 354 -21.88 -25.66 -20.58
CA ALA A 354 -23.33 -25.64 -20.60
C ALA A 354 -23.85 -24.89 -21.82
N ALA A 355 -24.83 -25.49 -22.52
CA ALA A 355 -25.56 -24.85 -23.60
C ALA A 355 -26.91 -24.35 -23.07
N ILE A 356 -27.18 -23.05 -23.22
CA ILE A 356 -28.47 -22.46 -22.89
C ILE A 356 -29.34 -22.42 -24.13
N HIS A 357 -30.58 -22.85 -23.94
CA HIS A 357 -31.64 -22.95 -24.93
C HIS A 357 -32.84 -22.09 -24.55
N HIS A 358 -33.73 -21.85 -25.52
CA HIS A 358 -35.12 -21.57 -25.22
C HIS A 358 -36.00 -22.67 -25.84
N THR A 359 -37.27 -22.78 -25.46
CA THR A 359 -38.19 -23.73 -26.09
C THR A 359 -38.93 -23.12 -27.29
N ALA A 360 -38.69 -21.85 -27.61
CA ALA A 360 -39.37 -21.07 -28.66
C ALA A 360 -40.91 -21.00 -28.54
N SER A 361 -41.46 -21.49 -27.43
CA SER A 361 -42.90 -21.52 -27.17
C SER A 361 -43.41 -20.16 -26.67
N THR A 362 -44.73 -19.92 -26.69
CA THR A 362 -45.29 -18.68 -26.11
C THR A 362 -44.83 -18.43 -24.66
N ASN A 363 -44.78 -17.15 -24.27
CA ASN A 363 -44.52 -16.74 -22.89
C ASN A 363 -45.81 -16.50 -22.09
N SER A 364 -47.00 -16.76 -22.65
CA SER A 364 -48.29 -16.50 -21.98
C SER A 364 -48.72 -17.56 -20.97
N TYR A 365 -48.01 -18.68 -20.86
CA TYR A 365 -48.35 -19.78 -19.95
C TYR A 365 -48.36 -19.37 -18.47
N THR A 366 -49.19 -20.05 -17.68
CA THR A 366 -49.22 -19.96 -16.20
C THR A 366 -48.31 -21.01 -15.56
N GLN A 367 -47.90 -20.80 -14.31
CA GLN A 367 -47.04 -21.75 -13.60
C GLN A 367 -47.68 -23.14 -13.46
N ALA A 368 -49.00 -23.18 -13.26
CA ALA A 368 -49.76 -24.44 -13.15
C ALA A 368 -49.81 -25.25 -14.46
N GLN A 369 -49.63 -24.59 -15.61
CA GLN A 369 -49.62 -25.26 -16.92
C GLN A 369 -48.27 -25.92 -17.24
N VAL A 370 -47.18 -25.54 -16.55
CA VAL A 370 -45.82 -25.99 -16.89
C VAL A 370 -45.66 -27.52 -16.89
N PRO A 371 -46.19 -28.29 -15.91
CA PRO A 371 -46.12 -29.75 -15.99
C PRO A 371 -46.78 -30.33 -17.26
N GLY A 372 -47.90 -29.75 -17.70
CA GLY A 372 -48.55 -30.11 -18.97
C GLY A 372 -47.68 -29.78 -20.17
N LEU A 373 -47.02 -28.62 -20.18
CA LEU A 373 -46.04 -28.26 -21.23
C LEU A 373 -44.97 -29.34 -21.38
N LEU A 374 -44.36 -29.71 -20.26
CA LEU A 374 -43.25 -30.66 -20.26
C LEU A 374 -43.68 -32.04 -20.77
N ARG A 375 -44.88 -32.51 -20.41
CA ARG A 375 -45.44 -33.76 -20.95
C ARG A 375 -45.67 -33.66 -22.46
N GLY A 376 -46.24 -32.56 -22.95
CA GLY A 376 -46.45 -32.36 -24.39
C GLY A 376 -45.14 -32.26 -25.17
N PHE A 377 -44.12 -31.57 -24.63
CA PHE A 377 -42.79 -31.49 -25.23
C PHE A 377 -42.12 -32.87 -25.27
N ALA A 378 -42.21 -33.63 -24.17
CA ALA A 378 -41.65 -34.97 -24.10
C ALA A 378 -42.35 -35.92 -25.09
N GLU A 379 -43.68 -35.86 -25.19
CA GLU A 379 -44.44 -36.65 -26.16
C GLU A 379 -44.02 -36.34 -27.59
N TYR A 380 -43.96 -35.05 -27.98
CA TYR A 380 -43.51 -34.67 -29.32
C TYR A 380 -42.09 -35.15 -29.64
N HIS A 381 -41.18 -35.00 -28.66
CA HIS A 381 -39.79 -35.45 -28.80
C HIS A 381 -39.70 -36.97 -28.94
N MET A 382 -40.38 -37.75 -28.11
CA MET A 382 -40.28 -39.21 -28.10
C MET A 382 -41.08 -39.90 -29.20
N ARG A 383 -42.14 -39.27 -29.69
CA ARG A 383 -43.01 -39.85 -30.70
C ARG A 383 -42.21 -40.19 -31.96
N PRO A 384 -42.35 -41.39 -32.55
CA PRO A 384 -41.59 -41.80 -33.73
C PRO A 384 -41.73 -40.83 -34.91
N GLU A 385 -40.67 -40.67 -35.72
CA GLU A 385 -40.69 -39.81 -36.92
C GLU A 385 -41.80 -40.22 -37.91
N ALA A 386 -42.03 -41.53 -38.06
CA ALA A 386 -43.11 -42.05 -38.89
C ALA A 386 -44.50 -41.55 -38.45
N ALA A 387 -44.67 -41.16 -37.19
CA ALA A 387 -45.89 -40.61 -36.60
C ALA A 387 -45.80 -39.08 -36.40
N GLY A 388 -44.88 -38.40 -37.10
CA GLY A 388 -44.74 -36.94 -37.09
C GLY A 388 -44.04 -36.35 -35.86
N GLY A 389 -43.48 -37.17 -34.96
CA GLY A 389 -42.63 -36.70 -33.86
C GLY A 389 -41.15 -36.65 -34.23
N ARG A 390 -40.27 -36.51 -33.23
CA ARG A 390 -38.80 -36.45 -33.46
C ARG A 390 -38.08 -37.78 -33.27
N GLY A 391 -38.78 -38.78 -32.74
CA GLY A 391 -38.28 -40.12 -32.50
C GLY A 391 -37.21 -40.22 -31.43
N TRP A 392 -37.01 -39.20 -30.60
CA TRP A 392 -35.94 -39.15 -29.61
C TRP A 392 -36.13 -40.13 -28.46
N CYS A 393 -35.05 -40.38 -27.72
CA CYS A 393 -35.09 -41.22 -26.52
C CYS A 393 -35.99 -40.66 -25.41
N ASP A 394 -36.01 -39.34 -25.26
CA ASP A 394 -36.68 -38.59 -24.20
C ASP A 394 -36.67 -37.10 -24.58
N LEU A 395 -37.16 -36.24 -23.69
CA LEU A 395 -36.98 -34.80 -23.77
C LEU A 395 -35.49 -34.44 -23.96
N GLY A 396 -35.16 -33.64 -24.99
CA GLY A 396 -33.77 -33.45 -25.41
C GLY A 396 -32.88 -32.67 -24.44
N TYR A 397 -33.44 -31.76 -23.64
CA TYR A 397 -32.71 -30.93 -22.68
C TYR A 397 -32.54 -31.65 -21.34
N ASN A 398 -31.41 -31.46 -20.66
CA ASN A 398 -31.18 -32.04 -19.34
C ASN A 398 -32.05 -31.38 -18.26
N PHE A 399 -32.20 -30.06 -18.35
CA PHE A 399 -33.00 -29.26 -17.41
C PHE A 399 -33.81 -28.21 -18.16
N LEU A 400 -34.94 -27.81 -17.58
CA LEU A 400 -35.74 -26.71 -18.07
C LEU A 400 -36.00 -25.73 -16.93
N VAL A 401 -36.11 -24.44 -17.25
CA VAL A 401 -36.40 -23.39 -16.28
C VAL A 401 -37.54 -22.53 -16.81
N ASP A 402 -38.61 -22.40 -16.03
CA ASP A 402 -39.73 -21.54 -16.41
C ASP A 402 -39.45 -20.05 -16.09
N LYS A 403 -40.28 -19.15 -16.64
CA LYS A 403 -40.17 -17.70 -16.40
C LYS A 403 -40.38 -17.30 -14.93
N PHE A 404 -40.87 -18.21 -14.08
CA PHE A 404 -41.05 -17.99 -12.64
C PHE A 404 -39.81 -18.42 -11.83
N GLY A 405 -38.81 -19.04 -12.47
CA GLY A 405 -37.59 -19.53 -11.84
C GLY A 405 -37.69 -20.96 -11.31
N THR A 406 -38.74 -21.71 -11.62
CA THR A 406 -38.83 -23.12 -11.24
C THR A 406 -37.92 -23.93 -12.16
N VAL A 407 -37.03 -24.75 -11.58
CA VAL A 407 -36.17 -25.69 -12.31
C VAL A 407 -36.89 -27.04 -12.40
N TYR A 408 -36.87 -27.67 -13.57
CA TYR A 408 -37.44 -28.99 -13.82
C TYR A 408 -36.35 -29.94 -14.30
N GLU A 409 -36.38 -31.17 -13.78
CA GLU A 409 -35.63 -32.29 -14.35
C GLU A 409 -36.19 -32.60 -15.74
N GLY A 410 -35.36 -32.43 -16.78
CA GLY A 410 -35.66 -32.77 -18.16
C GLY A 410 -35.33 -34.23 -18.41
N ARG A 411 -34.36 -34.51 -19.29
CA ARG A 411 -33.94 -35.87 -19.68
C ARG A 411 -33.65 -36.79 -18.48
N GLY A 412 -34.30 -37.96 -18.47
CA GLY A 412 -34.16 -38.97 -17.43
C GLY A 412 -32.79 -39.64 -17.43
N GLY A 413 -32.40 -40.17 -16.27
CA GLY A 413 -31.09 -40.79 -16.05
C GLY A 413 -30.43 -40.44 -14.73
N GLY A 414 -30.94 -39.43 -14.01
CA GLY A 414 -30.41 -38.96 -12.74
C GLY A 414 -29.77 -37.58 -12.87
N THR A 415 -30.21 -36.64 -12.04
CA THR A 415 -29.84 -35.22 -12.13
C THR A 415 -28.38 -34.95 -11.79
N ASP A 416 -27.78 -35.75 -10.91
CA ASP A 416 -26.38 -35.66 -10.50
C ASP A 416 -25.41 -36.35 -11.46
N LEU A 417 -25.91 -37.15 -12.41
CA LEU A 417 -25.10 -37.84 -13.42
C LEU A 417 -24.89 -36.98 -14.68
N PRO A 418 -23.83 -37.24 -15.48
CA PRO A 418 -23.57 -36.55 -16.74
C PRO A 418 -24.41 -37.13 -17.88
N VAL A 419 -25.74 -37.05 -17.78
CA VAL A 419 -26.67 -37.54 -18.81
C VAL A 419 -26.42 -36.80 -20.13
N VAL A 420 -26.24 -37.53 -21.22
CA VAL A 420 -26.05 -36.96 -22.56
C VAL A 420 -27.41 -36.52 -23.10
N GLY A 421 -27.53 -35.24 -23.44
CA GLY A 421 -28.71 -34.68 -24.09
C GLY A 421 -28.70 -34.84 -25.62
N VAL A 422 -29.76 -34.37 -26.29
CA VAL A 422 -29.82 -34.28 -27.77
C VAL A 422 -30.17 -32.86 -28.22
N HIS A 423 -29.74 -31.86 -27.45
CA HIS A 423 -30.13 -30.46 -27.62
C HIS A 423 -29.10 -29.61 -28.39
N THR A 424 -27.85 -30.08 -28.55
CA THR A 424 -26.81 -29.31 -29.25
C THR A 424 -25.93 -30.27 -30.03
N GLY A 425 -26.37 -30.56 -31.26
CA GLY A 425 -25.73 -31.46 -32.20
C GLY A 425 -24.22 -31.23 -32.31
N GLY A 426 -23.46 -32.32 -32.30
CA GLY A 426 -22.00 -32.30 -32.35
C GLY A 426 -21.29 -32.05 -31.01
N PHE A 427 -21.98 -31.60 -29.95
CA PHE A 427 -21.33 -31.27 -28.66
C PHE A 427 -21.94 -31.92 -27.42
N ASN A 428 -23.10 -32.56 -27.53
CA ASN A 428 -23.89 -33.14 -26.43
C ASN A 428 -23.08 -33.97 -25.39
N SER A 429 -22.09 -34.76 -25.82
CA SER A 429 -21.36 -35.70 -24.93
C SER A 429 -20.51 -35.04 -23.84
N ARG A 430 -20.28 -33.72 -23.91
CA ARG A 430 -19.42 -32.95 -22.99
C ARG A 430 -20.12 -31.75 -22.37
N ILE A 431 -21.43 -31.59 -22.55
CA ILE A 431 -22.16 -30.41 -22.12
C ILE A 431 -23.46 -30.77 -21.42
N VAL A 432 -23.96 -29.85 -20.61
CA VAL A 432 -25.33 -29.89 -20.08
C VAL A 432 -26.20 -28.88 -20.83
N GLY A 433 -27.39 -29.29 -21.25
CA GLY A 433 -28.38 -28.42 -21.89
C GLY A 433 -29.44 -27.95 -20.90
N VAL A 434 -29.62 -26.64 -20.82
CA VAL A 434 -30.65 -26.02 -19.98
C VAL A 434 -31.53 -25.12 -20.83
N ALA A 435 -32.81 -25.46 -20.97
CA ALA A 435 -33.76 -24.69 -21.77
C ALA A 435 -34.62 -23.76 -20.91
N ALA A 436 -34.67 -22.48 -21.29
CA ALA A 436 -35.63 -21.54 -20.77
C ALA A 436 -36.98 -21.76 -21.47
N ILE A 437 -38.03 -22.08 -20.71
CA ILE A 437 -39.37 -22.29 -21.27
C ILE A 437 -39.92 -20.94 -21.72
N GLY A 438 -40.19 -20.78 -23.01
CA GLY A 438 -40.67 -19.54 -23.62
C GLY A 438 -39.92 -19.12 -24.88
N ASN A 439 -40.32 -17.98 -25.44
CA ASN A 439 -39.75 -17.38 -26.64
C ASN A 439 -39.03 -16.08 -26.27
N TYR A 440 -37.72 -16.17 -26.07
CA TYR A 440 -36.86 -15.02 -25.74
C TYR A 440 -36.27 -14.31 -26.97
N GLU A 441 -36.81 -14.62 -28.17
CA GLU A 441 -36.69 -13.69 -29.29
C GLU A 441 -37.65 -12.51 -29.11
N GLU A 442 -38.75 -12.70 -28.39
CA GLU A 442 -39.82 -11.69 -28.22
C GLU A 442 -39.91 -11.13 -26.80
N ALA A 443 -39.48 -11.91 -25.79
CA ALA A 443 -39.58 -11.52 -24.39
C ALA A 443 -38.23 -11.36 -23.71
N VAL A 444 -38.14 -10.39 -22.79
CA VAL A 444 -37.00 -10.23 -21.88
C VAL A 444 -37.07 -11.30 -20.78
N PRO A 445 -35.99 -12.05 -20.50
CA PRO A 445 -35.99 -13.04 -19.44
C PRO A 445 -36.16 -12.41 -18.05
N SER A 446 -36.94 -13.07 -17.19
CA SER A 446 -37.12 -12.61 -15.81
C SER A 446 -35.84 -12.79 -14.98
N ALA A 447 -35.66 -11.99 -13.93
CA ALA A 447 -34.55 -12.16 -13.00
C ALA A 447 -34.56 -13.55 -12.32
N ALA A 448 -35.75 -14.09 -12.05
CA ALA A 448 -35.91 -15.41 -11.44
C ALA A 448 -35.45 -16.54 -12.38
N LEU A 449 -35.76 -16.43 -13.67
CA LEU A 449 -35.26 -17.33 -14.71
C LEU A 449 -33.73 -17.28 -14.80
N ASN A 450 -33.14 -16.08 -14.94
CA ASN A 450 -31.69 -15.92 -15.07
C ASN A 450 -30.95 -16.48 -13.86
N GLU A 451 -31.42 -16.20 -12.64
CA GLU A 451 -30.82 -16.73 -11.41
C GLU A 451 -30.89 -18.27 -11.36
N SER A 452 -32.01 -18.86 -11.78
CA SER A 452 -32.23 -20.30 -11.72
C SER A 452 -31.43 -21.05 -12.79
N LEU A 453 -31.31 -20.48 -14.01
CA LEU A 453 -30.36 -20.92 -15.03
C LEU A 453 -28.93 -20.92 -14.48
N SER A 454 -28.50 -19.81 -13.87
CA SER A 454 -27.16 -19.72 -13.30
C SER A 454 -26.91 -20.74 -12.19
N ARG A 455 -27.89 -21.00 -11.32
CA ARG A 455 -27.75 -21.98 -10.23
C ARG A 455 -27.61 -23.41 -10.70
N VAL A 456 -28.48 -23.86 -11.63
CA VAL A 456 -28.42 -25.24 -12.14
C VAL A 456 -27.14 -25.47 -12.95
N ILE A 457 -26.72 -24.49 -13.75
CA ILE A 457 -25.46 -24.55 -14.50
C ILE A 457 -24.26 -24.58 -13.55
N ALA A 458 -24.20 -23.67 -12.57
CA ALA A 458 -23.10 -23.63 -11.60
C ALA A 458 -22.98 -24.95 -10.83
N TRP A 459 -24.11 -25.50 -10.39
CA TRP A 459 -24.16 -26.78 -9.69
C TRP A 459 -23.58 -27.92 -10.54
N LYS A 460 -24.02 -28.08 -11.80
CA LYS A 460 -23.49 -29.11 -12.71
C LYS A 460 -22.02 -28.90 -13.02
N LEU A 461 -21.59 -27.67 -13.31
CA LEU A 461 -20.19 -27.39 -13.61
C LEU A 461 -19.27 -27.68 -12.41
N ALA A 462 -19.71 -27.38 -11.17
CA ALA A 462 -18.96 -27.67 -9.97
C ALA A 462 -18.75 -29.17 -9.70
N GLN A 463 -19.74 -30.01 -10.03
CA GLN A 463 -19.58 -31.47 -9.96
C GLN A 463 -18.44 -31.99 -10.84
N HIS A 464 -18.17 -31.30 -11.95
CA HIS A 464 -17.15 -31.67 -12.93
C HIS A 464 -15.94 -30.73 -12.94
N ARG A 465 -15.78 -29.89 -11.90
CA ARG A 465 -14.66 -28.94 -11.75
C ARG A 465 -14.44 -28.04 -12.98
N ALA A 466 -15.52 -27.67 -13.68
CA ALA A 466 -15.47 -26.78 -14.82
C ALA A 466 -15.72 -25.33 -14.36
N ASN A 467 -14.77 -24.42 -14.58
CA ASN A 467 -14.93 -23.03 -14.18
C ASN A 467 -16.00 -22.31 -15.02
N GLY A 468 -16.90 -21.60 -14.35
CA GLY A 468 -17.81 -20.63 -14.96
C GLY A 468 -17.04 -19.42 -15.51
N ASN A 469 -17.51 -18.90 -16.66
CA ASN A 469 -16.98 -17.71 -17.33
C ASN A 469 -15.50 -17.80 -17.77
N THR A 470 -15.10 -18.94 -18.33
CA THR A 470 -13.82 -19.10 -19.02
C THR A 470 -14.03 -19.57 -20.47
N ALA A 471 -12.95 -19.67 -21.23
CA ALA A 471 -12.97 -20.28 -22.55
C ALA A 471 -12.79 -21.80 -22.44
N VAL A 472 -13.49 -22.56 -23.27
CA VAL A 472 -13.41 -24.02 -23.33
C VAL A 472 -13.35 -24.47 -24.79
N THR A 473 -12.44 -25.39 -25.10
CA THR A 473 -12.36 -25.99 -26.43
C THR A 473 -13.04 -27.35 -26.42
N LEU A 474 -14.04 -27.51 -27.29
CA LEU A 474 -14.77 -28.76 -27.52
C LEU A 474 -14.51 -29.24 -28.95
N VAL A 475 -14.59 -30.55 -29.18
CA VAL A 475 -14.42 -31.14 -30.53
C VAL A 475 -15.80 -31.45 -31.10
N SER A 476 -16.12 -30.90 -32.26
CA SER A 476 -17.39 -31.16 -32.94
C SER A 476 -17.49 -32.62 -33.38
N GLY A 477 -18.60 -33.27 -33.09
CA GLY A 477 -18.99 -34.55 -33.67
C GLY A 477 -19.53 -34.47 -35.10
N GLY A 478 -19.68 -33.25 -35.66
CA GLY A 478 -20.35 -33.02 -36.92
C GLY A 478 -21.88 -33.07 -36.79
N GLY A 479 -22.57 -33.51 -37.84
CA GLY A 479 -24.03 -33.53 -37.87
C GLY A 479 -24.61 -32.13 -38.02
N ALA A 480 -25.59 -31.79 -37.20
CA ALA A 480 -26.28 -30.50 -37.22
C ALA A 480 -25.45 -29.31 -36.66
N SER A 481 -24.20 -29.55 -36.28
CA SER A 481 -23.22 -28.53 -35.91
C SER A 481 -22.82 -27.68 -37.12
N LYS A 482 -22.58 -26.37 -36.92
CA LYS A 482 -21.93 -25.50 -37.94
C LYS A 482 -20.53 -25.99 -38.32
N TYR A 483 -19.95 -26.83 -37.48
CA TYR A 483 -18.55 -27.22 -37.55
C TYR A 483 -18.41 -28.69 -37.98
N PRO A 484 -17.58 -28.99 -39.00
CA PRO A 484 -17.32 -30.36 -39.44
C PRO A 484 -16.83 -31.26 -38.29
N ALA A 485 -17.12 -32.56 -38.40
CA ALA A 485 -16.67 -33.56 -37.43
C ALA A 485 -15.14 -33.52 -37.25
N GLY A 486 -14.67 -33.59 -36.00
CA GLY A 486 -13.27 -33.50 -35.62
C GLY A 486 -12.73 -32.08 -35.44
N THR A 487 -13.52 -31.04 -35.71
CA THR A 487 -13.08 -29.65 -35.60
C THR A 487 -13.03 -29.20 -34.13
N PRO A 488 -11.88 -28.74 -33.60
CA PRO A 488 -11.82 -28.10 -32.29
C PRO A 488 -12.40 -26.68 -32.36
N VAL A 489 -13.35 -26.36 -31.49
CA VAL A 489 -14.06 -25.08 -31.43
C VAL A 489 -13.99 -24.54 -30.02
N THR A 490 -13.65 -23.25 -29.88
CA THR A 490 -13.59 -22.57 -28.59
C THR A 490 -14.88 -21.81 -28.32
N PHE A 491 -15.53 -22.14 -27.22
CA PHE A 491 -16.71 -21.47 -26.69
C PHE A 491 -16.39 -20.77 -25.36
N ASN A 492 -17.31 -19.94 -24.89
CA ASN A 492 -17.40 -19.68 -23.46
C ASN A 492 -17.94 -20.93 -22.76
N THR A 493 -17.53 -21.20 -21.50
CA THR A 493 -18.03 -22.36 -20.73
C THR A 493 -19.55 -22.38 -20.62
N VAL A 494 -20.20 -21.21 -20.65
CA VAL A 494 -21.65 -21.09 -20.80
C VAL A 494 -21.91 -20.38 -22.12
N PHE A 495 -22.55 -21.07 -23.05
CA PHE A 495 -22.78 -20.60 -24.43
C PHE A 495 -24.21 -20.87 -24.85
N GLY A 496 -24.63 -20.26 -25.95
CA GLY A 496 -25.99 -20.36 -26.47
C GLY A 496 -26.04 -21.34 -27.62
N HIS A 497 -27.19 -21.94 -27.87
CA HIS A 497 -27.37 -22.88 -28.97
C HIS A 497 -26.88 -22.33 -30.32
N ARG A 498 -27.20 -21.06 -30.62
CA ARG A 498 -26.73 -20.32 -31.82
C ARG A 498 -25.22 -20.24 -31.99
N ASP A 499 -24.43 -20.42 -30.92
CA ASP A 499 -22.97 -20.43 -31.02
C ASP A 499 -22.48 -21.73 -31.68
N ALA A 500 -23.23 -22.83 -31.54
CA ALA A 500 -22.88 -24.15 -32.05
C ALA A 500 -23.64 -24.57 -33.33
N GLN A 501 -24.87 -24.08 -33.53
CA GLN A 501 -25.77 -24.50 -34.62
C GLN A 501 -26.49 -23.32 -35.30
N LEU A 502 -26.93 -23.49 -36.55
CA LEU A 502 -27.67 -22.46 -37.31
C LEU A 502 -29.10 -22.37 -36.74
N THR A 503 -29.28 -21.54 -35.72
CA THR A 503 -30.56 -21.34 -35.02
C THR A 503 -30.62 -19.95 -34.39
N SER A 504 -31.82 -19.44 -34.17
CA SER A 504 -32.08 -18.25 -33.35
C SER A 504 -32.04 -18.56 -31.84
N CYS A 505 -32.09 -19.81 -31.42
CA CYS A 505 -32.05 -20.21 -30.01
C CYS A 505 -30.74 -19.70 -29.33
N PRO A 506 -30.79 -19.12 -28.12
CA PRO A 506 -31.91 -19.06 -27.17
C PRO A 506 -32.77 -17.79 -27.26
N GLY A 507 -32.77 -17.10 -28.40
CA GLY A 507 -33.46 -15.81 -28.58
C GLY A 507 -32.60 -14.60 -28.18
N LYS A 508 -32.78 -13.47 -28.87
CA LYS A 508 -31.93 -12.27 -28.73
C LYS A 508 -31.88 -11.70 -27.32
N PHE A 509 -33.00 -11.70 -26.59
CA PHE A 509 -33.06 -11.09 -25.27
C PHE A 509 -32.40 -11.96 -24.20
N LEU A 510 -32.53 -13.29 -24.29
CA LEU A 510 -31.81 -14.19 -23.38
C LEU A 510 -30.32 -14.27 -23.73
N TYR A 511 -29.96 -14.23 -25.01
CA TYR A 511 -28.57 -14.18 -25.43
C TYR A 511 -27.87 -12.89 -24.93
N ALA A 512 -28.55 -11.75 -24.94
CA ALA A 512 -28.05 -10.50 -24.38
C ALA A 512 -27.74 -10.58 -22.87
N ALA A 513 -28.44 -11.43 -22.11
CA ALA A 513 -28.24 -11.63 -20.67
C ALA A 513 -27.02 -12.53 -20.32
N PHE A 514 -26.31 -13.08 -21.30
CA PHE A 514 -25.25 -14.06 -21.06
C PHE A 514 -24.06 -13.54 -20.26
N GLY A 515 -23.74 -12.24 -20.34
CA GLY A 515 -22.70 -11.64 -19.52
C GLY A 515 -23.01 -11.81 -18.02
N ASP A 516 -24.24 -11.45 -17.63
CA ASP A 516 -24.71 -11.55 -16.25
C ASP A 516 -24.83 -13.01 -15.81
N ILE A 517 -25.38 -13.87 -16.66
CA ILE A 517 -25.51 -15.32 -16.36
C ILE A 517 -24.12 -15.94 -16.15
N ARG A 518 -23.14 -15.66 -17.01
CA ARG A 518 -21.76 -16.17 -16.87
C ARG A 518 -21.10 -15.67 -15.58
N ASN A 519 -21.23 -14.37 -15.29
CA ASN A 519 -20.71 -13.78 -14.06
C ASN A 519 -21.33 -14.44 -12.82
N ARG A 520 -22.64 -14.67 -12.85
CA ARG A 520 -23.35 -15.32 -11.76
C ARG A 520 -22.95 -16.79 -11.60
N VAL A 521 -22.82 -17.54 -12.70
CA VAL A 521 -22.32 -18.92 -12.68
C VAL A 521 -20.91 -18.97 -12.11
N ALA A 522 -20.01 -18.09 -12.53
CA ALA A 522 -18.65 -18.01 -12.01
C ALA A 522 -18.62 -17.69 -10.51
N ALA A 523 -19.45 -16.75 -10.04
CA ALA A 523 -19.55 -16.39 -8.63
C ALA A 523 -20.05 -17.55 -7.75
N LEU A 524 -20.88 -18.44 -8.30
CA LEU A 524 -21.38 -19.62 -7.60
C LEU A 524 -20.43 -20.82 -7.70
N ALA A 525 -19.88 -21.08 -8.89
CA ALA A 525 -19.12 -22.28 -9.21
C ALA A 525 -17.63 -22.18 -8.86
N ASN A 526 -16.96 -21.11 -9.31
CA ASN A 526 -15.51 -21.02 -9.25
C ASN A 526 -14.97 -21.07 -7.82
N PRO A 527 -15.63 -20.49 -6.81
CA PRO A 527 -15.12 -20.62 -5.45
C PRO A 527 -15.08 -22.05 -4.93
N VAL A 528 -16.02 -22.88 -5.36
CA VAL A 528 -16.09 -24.28 -4.96
C VAL A 528 -15.05 -25.14 -5.69
N ILE A 529 -14.65 -24.70 -6.89
CA ILE A 529 -13.74 -25.42 -7.79
C ILE A 529 -12.27 -25.00 -7.60
N ALA A 530 -12.03 -23.78 -7.13
CA ALA A 530 -10.71 -23.19 -7.03
C ALA A 530 -9.77 -24.00 -6.11
N GLU A 531 -8.62 -24.38 -6.66
CA GLU A 531 -7.58 -25.09 -5.93
C GLU A 531 -7.00 -24.20 -4.83
N SER A 532 -6.74 -24.79 -3.66
CA SER A 532 -6.10 -24.08 -2.54
C SER A 532 -4.60 -23.89 -2.80
N PRO A 533 -3.92 -22.92 -2.15
CA PRO A 533 -2.53 -22.62 -2.46
C PRO A 533 -1.62 -23.80 -2.13
N VAL A 534 -0.68 -24.06 -3.03
CA VAL A 534 0.34 -25.10 -2.87
C VAL A 534 1.68 -24.44 -2.60
N GLY A 535 2.38 -24.91 -1.58
CA GLY A 535 3.64 -24.29 -1.17
C GLY A 535 4.42 -25.12 -0.17
N GLY A 536 5.70 -24.80 -0.05
CA GLY A 536 6.63 -25.41 0.88
C GLY A 536 7.52 -24.34 1.49
N TRP A 537 7.93 -24.55 2.74
CA TRP A 537 8.93 -23.71 3.38
C TRP A 537 10.24 -24.45 3.55
N ASP A 538 11.29 -23.83 3.03
CA ASP A 538 12.62 -24.42 2.94
C ASP A 538 13.35 -24.25 4.27
N LYS A 539 13.19 -23.08 4.90
CA LYS A 539 13.97 -22.68 6.07
C LYS A 539 13.10 -22.09 7.18
N ALA A 540 13.39 -22.52 8.40
CA ALA A 540 12.96 -21.87 9.63
C ALA A 540 14.14 -21.90 10.59
N THR A 541 14.77 -20.75 10.81
CA THR A 541 15.96 -20.66 11.68
C THR A 541 15.80 -19.51 12.65
N GLY A 542 15.97 -19.80 13.94
CA GLY A 542 16.13 -18.76 14.94
C GLY A 542 17.56 -18.21 14.91
N GLY A 543 17.70 -16.92 15.18
CA GLY A 543 18.97 -16.21 15.29
C GLY A 543 18.70 -14.83 15.88
N GLY A 544 19.41 -14.49 16.94
CA GLY A 544 19.07 -13.29 17.69
C GLY A 544 17.70 -13.36 18.34
N ASN A 545 17.09 -12.18 18.48
CA ASN A 545 15.67 -11.99 18.76
C ASN A 545 14.81 -12.06 17.50
N SER A 546 15.10 -13.01 16.63
CA SER A 546 14.31 -13.17 15.41
C SER A 546 14.23 -14.62 14.95
N VAL A 547 13.20 -14.88 14.16
CA VAL A 547 13.06 -16.08 13.36
C VAL A 547 13.06 -15.67 11.90
N ARG A 548 13.95 -16.27 11.12
CA ARG A 548 13.88 -16.22 9.66
C ARG A 548 13.06 -17.39 9.12
N VAL A 549 12.06 -17.09 8.30
CA VAL A 549 11.28 -18.06 7.53
C VAL A 549 11.42 -17.78 6.04
N ALA A 550 11.68 -18.81 5.24
CA ALA A 550 11.77 -18.67 3.79
C ALA A 550 11.21 -19.91 3.08
N GLY A 551 10.65 -19.71 1.90
CA GLY A 551 9.96 -20.75 1.14
C GLY A 551 9.38 -20.26 -0.17
N TRP A 552 8.34 -20.96 -0.63
CA TRP A 552 7.52 -20.59 -1.76
C TRP A 552 6.08 -21.01 -1.57
N VAL A 553 5.18 -20.29 -2.23
CA VAL A 553 3.78 -20.68 -2.35
C VAL A 553 3.20 -20.04 -3.60
N ARG A 554 2.38 -20.81 -4.33
CA ARG A 554 1.60 -20.34 -5.47
C ARG A 554 0.15 -20.76 -5.32
N ASP A 555 -0.74 -19.97 -5.87
CA ASP A 555 -2.14 -20.35 -6.03
C ASP A 555 -2.32 -20.91 -7.45
N PRO A 556 -2.63 -22.21 -7.63
CA PRO A 556 -2.85 -22.77 -8.96
C PRO A 556 -4.00 -22.10 -9.71
N SER A 557 -4.98 -21.55 -8.99
CA SER A 557 -6.11 -20.83 -9.58
C SER A 557 -5.77 -19.36 -9.91
N ASN A 558 -4.65 -18.84 -9.39
CA ASN A 558 -4.13 -17.52 -9.71
C ASN A 558 -2.58 -17.49 -9.72
N THR A 559 -2.00 -17.78 -10.88
CA THR A 559 -0.54 -17.84 -11.07
C THR A 559 0.12 -16.47 -11.26
N SER A 560 -0.66 -15.39 -11.36
CA SER A 560 -0.13 -14.05 -11.64
C SER A 560 0.05 -13.19 -10.38
N ALA A 561 -0.71 -13.45 -9.32
CA ALA A 561 -0.66 -12.71 -8.08
C ALA A 561 0.24 -13.38 -7.02
N ALA A 562 0.87 -12.57 -6.17
CA ALA A 562 1.68 -13.05 -5.06
C ALA A 562 0.80 -13.47 -3.87
N VAL A 563 0.86 -14.74 -3.48
CA VAL A 563 0.12 -15.28 -2.33
C VAL A 563 0.62 -14.65 -1.02
N THR A 564 -0.29 -14.23 -0.15
CA THR A 564 0.08 -13.70 1.18
C THR A 564 0.38 -14.85 2.13
N VAL A 565 1.54 -14.81 2.78
CA VAL A 565 1.97 -15.76 3.81
C VAL A 565 1.85 -15.09 5.17
N ARG A 566 0.97 -15.61 6.02
CA ARG A 566 0.85 -15.22 7.43
C ARG A 566 1.78 -16.08 8.29
N VAL A 567 2.65 -15.43 9.05
CA VAL A 567 3.60 -16.07 9.96
C VAL A 567 3.08 -15.95 11.38
N PHE A 568 2.83 -17.07 12.03
CA PHE A 568 2.42 -17.14 13.43
C PHE A 568 3.59 -17.61 14.29
N VAL A 569 3.81 -16.95 15.42
CA VAL A 569 4.78 -17.34 16.44
C VAL A 569 4.01 -17.59 17.73
N ASP A 570 4.17 -18.77 18.31
CA ASP A 570 3.46 -19.24 19.51
C ASP A 570 1.94 -19.05 19.44
N GLY A 571 1.38 -19.22 18.24
CA GLY A 571 -0.06 -19.08 17.97
C GLY A 571 -0.53 -17.65 17.70
N VAL A 572 0.33 -16.64 17.82
CA VAL A 572 0.01 -15.23 17.55
C VAL A 572 0.51 -14.82 16.18
N LEU A 573 -0.31 -14.10 15.40
CA LEU A 573 0.11 -13.56 14.11
C LEU A 573 1.22 -12.52 14.33
N ALA A 574 2.42 -12.82 13.83
CA ALA A 574 3.62 -12.01 14.03
C ALA A 574 4.03 -11.24 12.77
N ALA A 575 3.75 -11.76 11.57
CA ALA A 575 4.00 -11.07 10.31
C ALA A 575 3.05 -11.54 9.19
N SER A 576 2.92 -10.74 8.13
CA SER A 576 2.29 -11.12 6.86
C SER A 576 3.17 -10.64 5.71
N VAL A 577 3.57 -11.54 4.81
CA VAL A 577 4.51 -11.24 3.72
C VAL A 577 4.00 -11.77 2.37
N PRO A 578 4.16 -11.03 1.27
CA PRO A 578 3.79 -11.53 -0.05
C PRO A 578 4.86 -12.49 -0.61
N ALA A 579 4.42 -13.58 -1.22
CA ALA A 579 5.27 -14.53 -1.93
C ALA A 579 5.46 -14.09 -3.40
N GLY A 580 6.34 -13.11 -3.60
CA GLY A 580 6.63 -12.52 -4.92
C GLY A 580 8.12 -12.54 -5.30
N ILE A 581 8.98 -13.16 -4.49
CA ILE A 581 10.44 -13.18 -4.72
C ILE A 581 10.75 -14.14 -5.87
N PRO A 582 11.52 -13.72 -6.90
CA PRO A 582 11.92 -14.58 -8.00
C PRO A 582 12.76 -15.78 -7.54
N ARG A 583 12.42 -16.98 -8.01
CA ARG A 583 13.17 -18.22 -7.83
C ARG A 583 13.28 -18.99 -9.13
N SER A 584 14.35 -19.77 -9.29
CA SER A 584 14.59 -20.58 -10.49
C SER A 584 13.66 -21.78 -10.65
N ASP A 585 13.12 -22.31 -9.55
CA ASP A 585 12.29 -23.52 -9.50
C ASP A 585 10.77 -23.24 -9.57
N VAL A 586 10.34 -22.06 -9.13
CA VAL A 586 8.91 -21.72 -9.01
C VAL A 586 8.55 -20.32 -9.54
N GLY A 587 9.48 -19.57 -10.13
CA GLY A 587 9.21 -18.22 -10.63
C GLY A 587 9.01 -17.21 -9.49
N ASN A 588 8.15 -16.20 -9.70
CA ASN A 588 7.91 -15.10 -8.76
C ASN A 588 6.96 -15.49 -7.62
N HIS A 589 7.27 -16.58 -6.94
CA HIS A 589 6.43 -17.21 -5.91
C HIS A 589 7.19 -17.52 -4.61
N GLY A 590 8.42 -16.98 -4.46
CA GLY A 590 9.22 -17.13 -3.24
C GLY A 590 8.83 -16.13 -2.15
N PHE A 591 9.07 -16.47 -0.89
CA PHE A 591 8.99 -15.55 0.25
C PHE A 591 10.21 -15.73 1.17
N ASP A 592 10.57 -14.65 1.87
CA ASP A 592 11.64 -14.60 2.85
C ASP A 592 11.33 -13.50 3.86
N ALA A 593 11.28 -13.84 5.15
CA ALA A 593 10.87 -12.92 6.20
C ALA A 593 11.66 -13.16 7.48
N ASN A 594 12.10 -12.06 8.11
CA ASN A 594 12.60 -12.04 9.47
C ASN A 594 11.52 -11.50 10.40
N VAL A 595 11.17 -12.27 11.43
CA VAL A 595 10.13 -11.94 12.41
C VAL A 595 10.78 -11.77 13.77
N ALA A 596 10.60 -10.63 14.42
CA ALA A 596 11.14 -10.38 15.75
C ALA A 596 10.43 -11.26 16.80
N VAL A 597 11.21 -11.91 17.66
CA VAL A 597 10.75 -12.76 18.77
C VAL A 597 11.65 -12.56 20.00
N SER A 598 11.19 -12.93 21.19
CA SER A 598 12.08 -12.98 22.36
C SER A 598 13.16 -14.05 22.19
N ALA A 599 14.22 -14.01 23.01
CA ALA A 599 15.12 -15.15 23.11
C ALA A 599 14.40 -16.34 23.76
N GLY A 600 14.64 -17.53 23.25
CA GLY A 600 13.99 -18.75 23.73
C GLY A 600 13.47 -19.63 22.60
N ARG A 601 12.77 -20.69 23.01
CA ARG A 601 12.17 -21.67 22.10
C ARG A 601 10.79 -21.19 21.68
N HIS A 602 10.57 -21.10 20.36
CA HIS A 602 9.34 -20.63 19.73
C HIS A 602 8.78 -21.66 18.76
N VAL A 603 7.46 -21.75 18.66
CA VAL A 603 6.75 -22.54 17.65
C VAL A 603 6.27 -21.62 16.54
N VAL A 604 6.71 -21.88 15.32
CA VAL A 604 6.41 -21.05 14.15
C VAL A 604 5.52 -21.84 13.21
N CYS A 605 4.40 -21.25 12.80
CA CYS A 605 3.46 -21.84 11.84
C CYS A 605 3.21 -20.86 10.70
N LEU A 606 3.02 -21.37 9.48
CA LEU A 606 2.66 -20.55 8.33
C LEU A 606 1.23 -20.84 7.88
N ARG A 607 0.51 -19.81 7.44
CA ARG A 607 -0.76 -19.93 6.72
C ARG A 607 -0.67 -19.18 5.41
N TYR A 608 -0.97 -19.86 4.32
CA TYR A 608 -1.05 -19.33 2.97
C TYR A 608 -2.48 -18.86 2.72
N VAL A 609 -2.64 -17.58 2.41
CA VAL A 609 -3.95 -16.96 2.20
C VAL A 609 -4.34 -17.13 0.74
N ASN A 610 -5.47 -17.79 0.48
CA ASN A 610 -5.91 -18.10 -0.88
C ASN A 610 -6.22 -16.84 -1.71
N ILE A 611 -5.91 -16.87 -3.00
CA ILE A 611 -6.29 -15.83 -3.97
C ILE A 611 -7.32 -16.41 -4.93
N GLY A 612 -8.59 -16.11 -4.68
CA GLY A 612 -9.72 -16.73 -5.38
C GLY A 612 -10.63 -17.39 -4.36
N GLY A 613 -11.41 -18.40 -4.77
CA GLY A 613 -12.35 -19.02 -3.83
C GLY A 613 -11.93 -20.35 -3.20
N GLY A 614 -10.70 -20.82 -3.45
CA GLY A 614 -10.09 -21.90 -2.67
C GLY A 614 -9.91 -21.52 -1.19
N GLY A 615 -9.51 -22.49 -0.36
CA GLY A 615 -9.31 -22.28 1.08
C GLY A 615 -7.89 -21.86 1.45
N ASP A 616 -7.75 -21.12 2.55
CA ASP A 616 -6.44 -20.88 3.17
C ASP A 616 -5.79 -22.21 3.58
N VAL A 617 -4.50 -22.38 3.30
CA VAL A 617 -3.74 -23.60 3.65
C VAL A 617 -2.78 -23.31 4.79
N SER A 618 -2.86 -24.07 5.87
CA SER A 618 -1.86 -24.04 6.93
C SER A 618 -0.74 -25.04 6.64
N ALA A 619 0.50 -24.56 6.58
CA ALA A 619 1.67 -25.43 6.50
C ALA A 619 2.02 -26.01 7.90
N SER A 620 2.87 -27.03 7.91
CA SER A 620 3.36 -27.62 9.17
C SER A 620 4.09 -26.59 10.02
N CYS A 621 3.96 -26.69 11.34
CA CYS A 621 4.71 -25.84 12.27
C CYS A 621 6.11 -26.40 12.52
N ARG A 622 7.10 -25.52 12.74
CA ARG A 622 8.46 -25.88 13.16
C ARG A 622 8.80 -25.19 14.47
N THR A 623 9.51 -25.89 15.34
CA THR A 623 10.13 -25.29 16.52
C THR A 623 11.47 -24.69 16.13
N VAL A 624 11.72 -23.45 16.55
CA VAL A 624 13.01 -22.76 16.40
C VAL A 624 13.44 -22.19 17.73
N THR A 625 14.75 -22.04 17.94
CA THR A 625 15.30 -21.37 19.13
C THR A 625 15.94 -20.06 18.70
N ALA A 626 15.39 -18.95 19.18
CA ALA A 626 15.97 -17.62 19.09
C ALA A 626 17.01 -17.47 20.23
N THR A 627 18.17 -16.92 19.93
CA THR A 627 19.30 -16.79 20.87
C THR A 627 19.58 -15.32 21.12
N ALA A 628 19.70 -14.86 22.36
CA ALA A 628 20.17 -13.49 22.60
C ALA A 628 21.69 -13.40 22.37
N SER A 629 22.12 -12.93 21.19
CA SER A 629 23.54 -12.75 20.90
C SER A 629 23.95 -11.32 21.25
N SER A 630 25.11 -11.14 21.87
CA SER A 630 25.68 -9.81 22.07
C SER A 630 26.75 -9.52 21.02
N PRO A 631 27.02 -8.25 20.69
CA PRO A 631 28.04 -7.89 19.72
C PRO A 631 29.42 -8.49 20.05
N THR A 632 30.16 -8.80 18.99
CA THR A 632 31.55 -9.23 19.08
C THR A 632 32.42 -8.25 18.29
N GLY A 633 33.65 -8.03 18.73
CA GLY A 633 34.54 -7.08 18.09
C GLY A 633 35.91 -7.01 18.74
N VAL A 634 36.78 -6.20 18.15
CA VAL A 634 38.13 -5.96 18.65
C VAL A 634 38.48 -4.49 18.50
N LEU A 635 38.95 -3.88 19.60
CA LEU A 635 39.66 -2.61 19.58
C LEU A 635 41.13 -2.83 19.16
N GLU A 636 41.42 -2.55 17.88
CA GLU A 636 42.70 -2.84 17.25
C GLU A 636 43.79 -1.83 17.65
N SER A 637 43.47 -0.54 17.61
CA SER A 637 44.42 0.52 18.00
C SER A 637 43.74 1.72 18.66
N VAL A 638 44.47 2.33 19.60
CA VAL A 638 44.17 3.62 20.23
C VAL A 638 45.45 4.46 20.16
N THR A 639 45.43 5.58 19.45
CA THR A 639 46.61 6.45 19.26
C THR A 639 46.29 7.88 19.67
N ALA A 640 47.14 8.49 20.50
CA ALA A 640 46.97 9.87 20.94
C ALA A 640 47.76 10.86 20.07
N ALA A 641 47.17 12.03 19.85
CA ALA A 641 47.79 13.28 19.46
C ALA A 641 47.61 14.29 20.61
N SER A 642 48.21 15.48 20.53
CA SER A 642 48.25 16.46 21.65
C SER A 642 46.89 16.88 22.21
N THR A 643 45.81 16.79 21.41
CA THR A 643 44.44 17.15 21.81
C THR A 643 43.38 16.12 21.41
N SER A 644 43.79 14.94 20.94
CA SER A 644 42.83 13.95 20.48
C SER A 644 43.32 12.52 20.57
N ILE A 645 42.39 11.58 20.54
CA ILE A 645 42.62 10.14 20.50
C ILE A 645 41.91 9.58 19.29
N THR A 646 42.61 8.79 18.47
CA THR A 646 42.01 8.04 17.36
C THR A 646 41.86 6.58 17.75
N VAL A 647 40.65 6.05 17.54
CA VAL A 647 40.31 4.63 17.75
C VAL A 647 40.06 3.95 16.41
N LYS A 648 40.48 2.70 16.29
CA LYS A 648 40.21 1.85 15.12
C LYS A 648 39.94 0.41 15.56
N GLY A 649 39.00 -0.25 14.88
CA GLY A 649 38.68 -1.64 15.13
C GLY A 649 37.58 -2.17 14.22
N TRP A 650 36.94 -3.24 14.66
CA TRP A 650 35.74 -3.79 14.04
C TRP A 650 34.76 -4.28 15.10
N ALA A 651 33.47 -4.27 14.77
CA ALA A 651 32.41 -4.82 15.59
C ALA A 651 31.29 -5.36 14.70
N ARG A 652 30.73 -6.50 15.06
CA ARG A 652 29.57 -7.12 14.41
C ARG A 652 28.60 -7.65 15.45
N ASP A 653 27.32 -7.69 15.08
CA ASP A 653 26.32 -8.40 15.86
C ASP A 653 25.89 -9.65 15.10
N PRO A 654 25.99 -10.88 15.66
CA PRO A 654 25.50 -12.10 15.02
C PRO A 654 24.02 -12.03 14.58
N ASP A 655 23.26 -11.10 15.14
CA ASP A 655 21.84 -10.91 14.86
C ASP A 655 21.59 -10.02 13.61
N SER A 656 22.64 -9.42 13.02
CA SER A 656 22.54 -8.53 11.87
C SER A 656 23.68 -8.74 10.87
N THR A 657 23.33 -8.89 9.58
CA THR A 657 24.33 -8.84 8.51
C THR A 657 24.77 -7.42 8.15
N SER A 658 23.99 -6.40 8.55
CA SER A 658 24.29 -4.97 8.38
C SER A 658 25.26 -4.45 9.45
N PRO A 659 26.05 -3.39 9.15
CA PRO A 659 26.89 -2.71 10.13
C PRO A 659 26.13 -2.28 11.38
N ILE A 660 26.80 -2.32 12.53
CA ILE A 660 26.27 -1.83 13.82
C ILE A 660 26.95 -0.53 14.26
N MET A 661 26.34 0.17 15.20
CA MET A 661 26.97 1.32 15.87
C MET A 661 27.97 0.83 16.93
N VAL A 662 29.02 1.61 17.15
CA VAL A 662 29.92 1.49 18.29
C VAL A 662 29.96 2.80 19.07
N HIS A 663 29.92 2.73 20.39
CA HIS A 663 30.06 3.89 21.27
C HIS A 663 31.44 3.92 21.90
N VAL A 664 32.11 5.06 21.81
CA VAL A 664 33.43 5.30 22.38
C VAL A 664 33.27 6.07 23.68
N TYR A 665 33.93 5.57 24.73
CA TYR A 665 33.97 6.16 26.05
C TYR A 665 35.41 6.53 26.41
N VAL A 666 35.62 7.74 26.92
CA VAL A 666 36.88 8.20 27.49
C VAL A 666 36.67 8.45 28.99
N ASP A 667 37.45 7.77 29.82
CA ASP A 667 37.35 7.79 31.29
C ASP A 667 35.94 7.50 31.82
N GLY A 668 35.26 6.54 31.18
CA GLY A 668 33.91 6.12 31.53
C GLY A 668 32.80 7.06 31.04
N LYS A 669 33.12 8.16 30.36
CA LYS A 669 32.13 9.10 29.80
C LYS A 669 31.92 8.86 28.30
N PRO A 670 30.67 8.75 27.82
CA PRO A 670 30.40 8.59 26.39
C PRO A 670 30.86 9.83 25.64
N THR A 671 31.62 9.66 24.55
CA THR A 671 32.21 10.77 23.79
C THR A 671 31.69 10.85 22.37
N THR A 672 31.62 9.73 21.66
CA THR A 672 31.11 9.69 20.28
C THR A 672 30.52 8.32 19.92
N ALA A 673 29.69 8.29 18.89
CA ALA A 673 29.14 7.08 18.30
C ALA A 673 29.60 6.98 16.83
N LEU A 674 30.15 5.83 16.44
CA LEU A 674 30.66 5.57 15.09
C LEU A 674 29.87 4.42 14.45
N ASN A 675 29.69 4.46 13.15
CA ASN A 675 29.12 3.32 12.42
C ASN A 675 30.25 2.37 11.97
N ALA A 676 30.10 1.07 12.21
CA ALA A 676 31.08 0.06 11.82
C ALA A 676 30.95 -0.31 10.33
N ASN A 677 30.89 0.67 9.44
CA ASN A 677 30.57 0.48 8.03
C ASN A 677 31.78 0.43 7.08
N GLN A 678 33.01 0.33 7.61
CA GLN A 678 34.20 0.19 6.77
C GLN A 678 34.40 -1.27 6.32
N PRO A 679 34.89 -1.52 5.09
CA PRO A 679 35.10 -2.87 4.55
C PRO A 679 36.02 -3.74 5.41
N ARG A 680 35.61 -4.97 5.70
CA ARG A 680 36.39 -5.99 6.45
C ARG A 680 36.17 -7.40 5.88
N PRO A 681 36.81 -7.73 4.74
CA PRO A 681 36.67 -9.05 4.12
C PRO A 681 37.11 -10.22 5.01
N ASP A 682 38.08 -9.97 5.90
CA ASP A 682 38.57 -10.92 6.89
C ASP A 682 37.49 -11.27 7.94
N VAL A 683 36.75 -10.27 8.42
CA VAL A 683 35.63 -10.46 9.36
C VAL A 683 34.51 -11.23 8.67
N GLN A 684 34.16 -10.89 7.43
CA GLN A 684 33.18 -11.60 6.63
C GLN A 684 33.57 -13.07 6.41
N ALA A 685 34.83 -13.34 6.05
CA ALA A 685 35.34 -14.70 5.84
C ALA A 685 35.30 -15.55 7.13
N SER A 686 35.49 -14.92 8.30
CA SER A 686 35.43 -15.60 9.59
C SER A 686 34.00 -15.96 10.05
N ALA A 687 32.96 -15.36 9.46
CA ALA A 687 31.55 -15.59 9.80
C ALA A 687 30.63 -15.56 8.56
N PRO A 688 30.75 -16.56 7.64
CA PRO A 688 29.99 -16.57 6.39
C PRO A 688 28.48 -16.61 6.64
N GLY A 689 27.74 -15.69 5.99
CA GLY A 689 26.27 -15.59 6.10
C GLY A 689 25.76 -14.90 7.38
N GLN A 690 26.65 -14.54 8.32
CA GLN A 690 26.33 -13.79 9.53
C GLN A 690 26.90 -12.36 9.49
N ALA A 691 28.01 -12.13 8.79
CA ALA A 691 28.58 -10.79 8.58
C ALA A 691 28.52 -10.37 7.10
N GLY A 692 27.98 -9.18 6.83
CA GLY A 692 28.12 -8.50 5.53
C GLY A 692 29.54 -7.99 5.24
N PRO A 693 29.75 -7.27 4.12
CA PRO A 693 31.09 -6.86 3.68
C PRO A 693 31.76 -5.76 4.54
N ALA A 694 31.00 -5.12 5.43
CA ALA A 694 31.42 -3.92 6.15
C ALA A 694 31.11 -4.02 7.65
N HIS A 695 32.17 -4.06 8.47
CA HIS A 695 32.11 -4.18 9.95
C HIS A 695 33.25 -3.43 10.67
N GLY A 696 34.05 -2.63 9.96
CA GLY A 696 35.16 -1.86 10.51
C GLY A 696 34.78 -0.43 10.91
N TYR A 697 35.47 0.15 11.89
CA TYR A 697 35.30 1.54 12.31
C TYR A 697 36.64 2.25 12.51
N THR A 698 36.65 3.56 12.30
CA THR A 698 37.75 4.47 12.70
C THR A 698 37.14 5.82 13.06
N GLY A 699 37.61 6.47 14.13
CA GLY A 699 37.16 7.80 14.52
C GLY A 699 38.09 8.46 15.53
N THR A 700 37.97 9.78 15.67
CA THR A 700 38.81 10.62 16.54
C THR A 700 37.94 11.31 17.57
N VAL A 701 38.40 11.36 18.82
CA VAL A 701 37.76 12.05 19.95
C VAL A 701 38.70 13.08 20.54
N SER A 702 38.19 14.25 20.93
CA SER A 702 39.01 15.25 21.63
C SER A 702 39.35 14.76 23.04
N ALA A 703 40.59 14.99 23.47
CA ALA A 703 41.07 14.60 24.78
C ALA A 703 42.11 15.62 25.29
N SER A 704 42.04 15.94 26.59
CA SER A 704 43.03 16.79 27.25
C SER A 704 44.37 16.06 27.40
N ALA A 705 45.43 16.79 27.75
CA ALA A 705 46.66 16.14 28.20
C ALA A 705 46.42 15.33 29.48
N GLY A 706 46.92 14.10 29.51
CA GLY A 706 46.72 13.18 30.63
C GLY A 706 46.68 11.71 30.21
N ARG A 707 46.61 10.84 31.21
CA ARG A 707 46.34 9.42 31.01
C ARG A 707 44.83 9.24 30.91
N HIS A 708 44.38 8.59 29.84
CA HIS A 708 42.98 8.33 29.54
C HIS A 708 42.72 6.84 29.34
N THR A 709 41.59 6.35 29.85
CA THR A 709 41.07 5.01 29.57
C THR A 709 40.03 5.07 28.47
N VAL A 710 40.27 4.38 27.36
CA VAL A 710 39.41 4.42 26.17
C VAL A 710 38.77 3.06 25.96
N CYS A 711 37.46 2.98 26.20
CA CYS A 711 36.67 1.77 25.99
C CYS A 711 35.72 1.95 24.80
N VAL A 712 35.54 0.90 24.00
CA VAL A 712 34.58 0.88 22.89
C VAL A 712 33.57 -0.23 23.13
N PHE A 713 32.29 0.08 22.94
CA PHE A 713 31.18 -0.86 23.06
C PHE A 713 30.46 -1.01 21.72
N GLY A 714 30.27 -2.25 21.27
CA GLY A 714 29.36 -2.56 20.19
C GLY A 714 27.93 -2.43 20.68
N ILE A 715 27.10 -1.72 19.92
CA ILE A 715 25.69 -1.50 20.26
C ILE A 715 24.86 -2.63 19.66
N ASN A 716 24.14 -3.32 20.55
CA ASN A 716 23.38 -4.51 20.23
C ASN A 716 22.22 -4.18 19.28
N VAL A 717 22.00 -5.04 18.29
CA VAL A 717 20.81 -5.04 17.44
C VAL A 717 20.10 -6.37 17.65
N GLY A 718 18.82 -6.36 18.04
CA GLY A 718 18.15 -7.57 18.54
C GLY A 718 18.09 -7.56 20.06
N ALA A 719 18.12 -8.73 20.73
CA ALA A 719 18.34 -8.77 22.17
C ALA A 719 19.58 -9.56 22.55
N GLY A 720 20.06 -9.24 23.75
CA GLY A 720 21.47 -9.24 24.07
C GLY A 720 21.77 -7.94 24.82
N SER A 721 23.03 -7.69 25.11
CA SER A 721 23.47 -6.46 25.77
C SER A 721 24.58 -5.83 24.94
N ASN A 722 24.73 -4.51 25.05
CA ASN A 722 25.89 -3.82 24.49
C ASN A 722 27.16 -4.47 25.06
N ALA A 723 28.08 -4.84 24.19
CA ALA A 723 29.28 -5.58 24.57
C ALA A 723 30.52 -4.72 24.43
N GLN A 724 31.40 -4.75 25.42
CA GLN A 724 32.70 -4.07 25.33
C GLN A 724 33.58 -4.81 24.31
N VAL A 725 33.85 -4.19 23.16
CA VAL A 725 34.71 -4.75 22.11
C VAL A 725 36.19 -4.56 22.41
N GLY A 726 36.52 -3.66 23.34
CA GLY A 726 37.85 -3.55 23.93
C GLY A 726 38.04 -2.28 24.75
N CYS A 727 39.06 -2.26 25.59
CA CYS A 727 39.45 -1.08 26.33
C CYS A 727 40.98 -0.99 26.46
N ARG A 728 41.54 0.22 26.31
CA ARG A 728 42.98 0.48 26.38
C ARG A 728 43.27 1.80 27.07
N GLU A 729 44.37 1.86 27.81
CA GLU A 729 44.93 3.13 28.26
C GLU A 729 45.74 3.80 27.14
N VAL A 730 45.68 5.13 27.10
CA VAL A 730 46.52 5.97 26.25
C VAL A 730 46.94 7.21 27.02
N VAL A 731 48.14 7.72 26.74
CA VAL A 731 48.63 8.97 27.34
C VAL A 731 48.64 10.03 26.25
N VAL A 732 47.85 11.08 26.44
CA VAL A 732 47.84 12.29 25.62
C VAL A 732 48.86 13.25 26.23
N THR A 733 49.84 13.67 25.45
CA THR A 733 50.86 14.64 25.88
C THR A 733 50.67 15.96 25.13
N ASN A 734 50.52 17.07 25.88
CA ASN A 734 50.63 18.43 25.36
C ASN A 734 51.80 19.10 26.08
N PRO A 735 53.04 18.98 25.57
CA PRO A 735 54.17 19.81 25.99
C PRO A 735 53.77 21.28 26.23
N VAL A 736 54.46 21.94 27.16
CA VAL A 736 54.23 23.37 27.42
C VAL A 736 55.27 24.21 26.68
N PRO A 737 54.93 25.46 26.31
CA PRO A 737 55.88 26.40 25.73
C PRO A 737 57.17 26.52 26.52
N ILE A 738 58.28 26.61 25.80
CA ILE A 738 59.60 26.87 26.35
C ILE A 738 60.14 28.19 25.81
N GLY A 739 61.00 28.85 26.57
CA GLY A 739 61.55 30.12 26.14
C GLY A 739 62.51 30.73 27.14
N ARG A 740 62.94 31.95 26.86
CA ARG A 740 63.73 32.78 27.77
C ARG A 740 63.43 34.25 27.57
N VAL A 741 63.38 34.99 28.68
CA VAL A 741 63.49 36.45 28.67
C VAL A 741 64.98 36.79 28.63
N ASP A 742 65.44 37.40 27.53
CA ASP A 742 66.85 37.70 27.34
C ASP A 742 67.26 38.97 28.05
N THR A 743 66.46 40.03 27.89
CA THR A 743 66.71 41.35 28.45
C THR A 743 65.41 42.01 28.84
N VAL A 744 65.38 42.61 30.04
CA VAL A 744 64.42 43.64 30.43
C VAL A 744 65.21 44.88 30.84
N SER A 745 64.97 46.01 30.18
CA SER A 745 65.70 47.25 30.43
C SER A 745 64.80 48.47 30.32
N SER A 746 65.23 49.62 30.86
CA SER A 746 64.57 50.90 30.67
C SER A 746 65.44 51.75 29.73
N PRO A 747 65.27 51.63 28.40
CA PRO A 747 66.16 52.29 27.44
C PRO A 747 65.94 53.81 27.37
N SER A 748 64.75 54.27 27.75
CA SER A 748 64.34 55.67 27.76
C SER A 748 63.51 55.95 29.02
N PRO A 749 63.49 57.19 29.52
CA PRO A 749 62.64 57.55 30.64
C PRO A 749 61.17 57.18 30.41
N GLY A 750 60.54 56.56 31.40
CA GLY A 750 59.15 56.10 31.32
C GLY A 750 58.86 54.89 30.42
N GLU A 751 59.90 54.18 29.94
CA GLU A 751 59.76 53.04 29.04
C GLU A 751 60.49 51.78 29.56
N ILE A 752 59.91 50.62 29.31
CA ILE A 752 60.47 49.29 29.52
C ILE A 752 60.59 48.60 28.15
N SER A 753 61.75 48.04 27.84
CA SER A 753 61.98 47.16 26.69
C SER A 753 62.14 45.71 27.16
N VAL A 754 61.48 44.79 26.47
CA VAL A 754 61.49 43.36 26.75
C VAL A 754 61.86 42.61 25.48
N VAL A 755 62.91 41.81 25.54
CA VAL A 755 63.41 41.01 24.41
C VAL A 755 63.61 39.57 24.89
N GLY A 756 63.22 38.61 24.05
CA GLY A 756 63.41 37.20 24.36
C GLY A 756 63.02 36.28 23.20
N TRP A 757 62.78 35.02 23.52
CA TRP A 757 62.24 34.03 22.60
C TRP A 757 61.29 33.07 23.32
N ALA A 758 60.34 32.51 22.60
CA ALA A 758 59.44 31.46 23.06
C ALA A 758 58.97 30.61 21.88
N LEU A 759 58.86 29.31 22.09
CA LEU A 759 58.32 28.36 21.11
C LEU A 759 57.50 27.29 21.83
N ASP A 760 56.65 26.62 21.07
CA ASP A 760 55.87 25.49 21.55
C ASP A 760 56.36 24.20 20.87
N PRO A 761 56.79 23.16 21.62
CA PRO A 761 57.25 21.91 21.03
C PRO A 761 56.20 21.19 20.15
N ASP A 762 54.91 21.49 20.31
CA ASP A 762 53.82 20.88 19.55
C ASP A 762 53.62 21.47 18.16
N THR A 763 54.29 22.58 17.81
CA THR A 763 54.10 23.24 16.52
C THR A 763 55.36 23.96 16.01
N SER A 764 55.52 24.02 14.69
CA SER A 764 56.54 24.85 14.05
C SER A 764 56.08 26.29 13.82
N ALA A 765 54.80 26.59 14.02
CA ALA A 765 54.32 27.96 14.02
C ALA A 765 54.88 28.70 15.24
N SER A 766 55.16 30.01 15.10
CA SER A 766 55.47 30.85 16.26
C SER A 766 54.32 30.76 17.28
N ILE A 767 54.52 31.22 18.51
CA ILE A 767 53.45 31.42 19.52
C ILE A 767 53.34 32.88 19.96
N ASP A 768 52.24 33.24 20.62
CA ASP A 768 52.15 34.53 21.30
C ASP A 768 52.84 34.48 22.67
N VAL A 769 53.35 35.63 23.10
CA VAL A 769 53.81 35.86 24.47
C VAL A 769 53.02 37.00 25.10
N HIS A 770 52.59 36.80 26.35
CA HIS A 770 51.93 37.84 27.13
C HIS A 770 52.91 38.45 28.12
N VAL A 771 53.05 39.77 28.10
CA VAL A 771 53.91 40.54 28.99
C VAL A 771 53.08 41.23 30.06
N TYR A 772 53.46 41.03 31.32
CA TYR A 772 52.83 41.60 32.50
C TYR A 772 53.82 42.52 33.22
N VAL A 773 53.34 43.67 33.72
CA VAL A 773 54.09 44.60 34.57
C VAL A 773 53.38 44.67 35.92
N ASP A 774 54.09 44.34 37.00
CA ASP A 774 53.58 44.24 38.37
C ASP A 774 52.32 43.36 38.51
N GLY A 775 52.28 42.26 37.75
CA GLY A 775 51.15 41.33 37.72
C GLY A 775 49.96 41.78 36.86
N VAL A 776 50.03 42.95 36.22
CA VAL A 776 48.98 43.47 35.34
C VAL A 776 49.36 43.21 33.88
N PHE A 777 48.44 42.62 33.12
CA PHE A 777 48.63 42.38 31.68
C PHE A 777 48.89 43.72 30.97
N SER A 778 50.01 43.80 30.24
CA SER A 778 50.40 45.01 29.51
C SER A 778 50.26 44.84 28.01
N LYS A 779 50.75 43.73 27.44
CA LYS A 779 50.77 43.54 25.98
C LYS A 779 50.89 42.07 25.58
N SER A 780 50.27 41.71 24.45
CA SER A 780 50.52 40.44 23.75
C SER A 780 51.39 40.70 22.51
N VAL A 781 52.35 39.83 22.26
CA VAL A 781 53.31 39.95 21.15
C VAL A 781 53.56 38.59 20.53
N ARG A 782 53.50 38.52 19.20
CA ARG A 782 53.88 37.33 18.44
C ARG A 782 55.39 37.11 18.53
N ALA A 783 55.84 35.90 18.87
CA ALA A 783 57.24 35.53 18.86
C ALA A 783 57.76 35.21 17.45
N GLU A 784 57.59 36.12 16.49
CA GLU A 784 57.89 35.89 15.06
C GLU A 784 59.26 36.42 14.61
N ASN A 785 59.99 37.12 15.47
CA ASN A 785 61.33 37.64 15.14
C ASN A 785 62.31 36.48 14.94
N THR A 786 63.26 36.66 14.01
CA THR A 786 64.24 35.63 13.68
C THR A 786 65.24 35.38 14.82
N ARG A 787 65.39 34.11 15.20
CA ARG A 787 66.34 33.56 16.19
C ARG A 787 66.95 32.26 15.65
N THR A 788 67.94 32.41 14.78
CA THR A 788 68.63 31.29 14.12
C THR A 788 69.36 30.35 15.08
N ASP A 789 69.73 30.86 16.25
CA ASP A 789 70.29 30.08 17.35
C ASP A 789 69.25 29.12 17.96
N VAL A 790 68.01 29.58 18.12
CA VAL A 790 66.88 28.78 18.64
C VAL A 790 66.43 27.75 17.60
N GLY A 791 66.22 28.19 16.35
CA GLY A 791 65.81 27.30 15.26
C GLY A 791 66.79 26.16 15.00
N ARG A 792 68.10 26.41 15.16
CA ARG A 792 69.15 25.38 15.06
C ARG A 792 69.07 24.32 16.15
N ILE A 793 68.70 24.69 17.37
CA ILE A 793 68.67 23.76 18.52
C ILE A 793 67.40 22.89 18.49
N TYR A 794 66.24 23.50 18.21
CA TYR A 794 64.95 22.81 18.35
C TYR A 794 64.34 22.33 17.03
N GLY A 795 64.85 22.77 15.88
CA GLY A 795 64.42 22.28 14.56
C GLY A 795 63.03 22.72 14.11
N LEU A 796 62.43 23.72 14.77
CA LEU A 796 61.06 24.21 14.54
C LEU A 796 61.01 25.52 13.74
N GLY A 797 62.07 25.85 12.99
CA GLY A 797 62.20 27.11 12.25
C GLY A 797 62.80 28.25 13.09
N ASP A 798 63.10 29.39 12.45
CA ASP A 798 63.82 30.50 13.09
C ASP A 798 62.90 31.57 13.69
N ALA A 799 61.60 31.57 13.39
CA ALA A 799 60.66 32.63 13.80
C ALA A 799 60.12 32.37 15.21
N HIS A 800 60.96 32.52 16.24
CA HIS A 800 60.60 32.27 17.65
C HIS A 800 61.04 33.37 18.63
N GLY A 801 61.55 34.49 18.13
CA GLY A 801 61.97 35.65 18.94
C GLY A 801 60.86 36.68 19.12
N TYR A 802 60.89 37.43 20.22
CA TYR A 802 60.00 38.59 20.43
C TYR A 802 60.79 39.81 20.95
N SER A 803 60.29 41.00 20.65
CA SER A 803 60.79 42.27 21.18
C SER A 803 59.64 43.26 21.28
N THR A 804 59.52 43.97 22.40
CA THR A 804 58.49 44.99 22.56
C THR A 804 58.89 46.05 23.58
N THR A 805 58.30 47.23 23.46
CA THR A 805 58.39 48.28 24.47
C THR A 805 57.04 48.62 25.08
N LEU A 806 57.06 49.00 26.36
CA LEU A 806 55.92 49.28 27.22
C LEU A 806 56.17 50.60 27.96
N ARG A 807 55.12 51.38 28.22
CA ARG A 807 55.22 52.56 29.09
C ARG A 807 54.99 52.17 30.55
N ALA A 808 55.80 52.71 31.45
CA ALA A 808 55.68 52.49 32.89
C ALA A 808 56.09 53.75 33.66
N SER A 809 55.54 53.91 34.87
CA SER A 809 55.87 55.02 35.77
C SER A 809 57.32 54.95 36.25
N ALA A 810 57.83 56.04 36.85
CA ALA A 810 59.09 55.96 37.59
C ALA A 810 58.98 54.99 38.77
N GLY A 811 59.98 54.14 38.94
CA GLY A 811 60.04 53.18 40.05
C GLY A 811 60.54 51.80 39.65
N ALA A 812 60.65 50.92 40.64
CA ALA A 812 60.96 49.51 40.41
C ALA A 812 59.69 48.77 39.97
N HIS A 813 59.79 48.07 38.85
CA HIS A 813 58.72 47.27 38.25
C HIS A 813 59.18 45.82 38.07
N GLN A 814 58.29 44.86 38.28
CA GLN A 814 58.49 43.46 37.94
C GLN A 814 57.83 43.15 36.60
N VAL A 815 58.60 42.63 35.65
CA VAL A 815 58.11 42.25 34.32
C VAL A 815 58.15 40.75 34.19
N CYS A 816 57.00 40.12 33.89
CA CYS A 816 56.89 38.68 33.67
C CYS A 816 56.35 38.40 32.27
N VAL A 817 56.95 37.42 31.59
CA VAL A 817 56.53 36.96 30.26
C VAL A 817 55.98 35.55 30.35
N PHE A 818 54.83 35.30 29.73
CA PHE A 818 54.18 34.00 29.65
C PHE A 818 54.07 33.56 28.18
N GLY A 819 54.37 32.30 27.89
CA GLY A 819 54.22 31.72 26.56
C GLY A 819 52.83 31.13 26.40
N ILE A 820 52.16 31.43 25.29
CA ILE A 820 50.80 30.96 25.03
C ILE A 820 50.85 29.63 24.28
N ASN A 821 50.31 28.58 24.90
CA ASN A 821 50.39 27.20 24.43
C ASN A 821 49.45 26.94 23.24
N LEU A 822 49.96 26.27 22.21
CA LEU A 822 49.25 25.85 21.01
C LEU A 822 49.50 24.37 20.68
N PRO A 823 48.47 23.51 20.76
CA PRO A 823 47.06 23.82 21.03
C PRO A 823 46.80 24.15 22.51
N GLN A 824 45.67 24.82 22.79
CA GLN A 824 45.34 25.40 24.10
C GLN A 824 45.72 24.47 25.28
N GLY A 825 46.57 25.00 26.16
CA GLY A 825 47.09 24.28 27.31
C GLY A 825 47.52 25.23 28.42
N SER A 826 48.36 24.72 29.34
CA SER A 826 48.94 25.58 30.38
C SER A 826 49.90 26.59 29.75
N ASN A 827 49.77 27.86 30.11
CA ASN A 827 50.63 28.96 29.65
C ASN A 827 51.74 29.21 30.69
N PRO A 828 52.94 28.63 30.53
CA PRO A 828 54.00 28.75 31.52
C PRO A 828 54.60 30.16 31.54
N THR A 829 55.07 30.57 32.71
CA THR A 829 55.94 31.74 32.82
C THR A 829 57.29 31.42 32.18
N ILE A 830 57.66 32.15 31.14
CA ILE A 830 58.94 32.05 30.44
C ILE A 830 60.07 32.68 31.27
N GLY A 831 59.77 33.77 31.97
CA GLY A 831 60.70 34.39 32.89
C GLY A 831 60.17 35.70 33.46
N CYS A 832 60.73 36.11 34.59
CA CYS A 832 60.47 37.41 35.20
C CYS A 832 61.79 38.15 35.46
N ALA A 833 61.79 39.47 35.33
CA ALA A 833 62.92 40.32 35.67
C ALA A 833 62.44 41.64 36.26
N SER A 834 63.22 42.24 37.16
CA SER A 834 62.93 43.56 37.71
C SER A 834 63.68 44.63 36.93
N VAL A 835 63.02 45.77 36.70
CA VAL A 835 63.59 46.93 36.03
C VAL A 835 63.24 48.18 36.83
N SER A 836 64.21 49.08 37.00
CA SER A 836 63.93 50.40 37.57
C SER A 836 63.78 51.40 36.43
N VAL A 837 62.60 51.97 36.29
CA VAL A 837 62.30 53.01 35.31
C VAL A 837 62.59 54.36 35.96
N VAL A 838 63.38 55.18 35.27
CA VAL A 838 63.64 56.57 35.67
C VAL A 838 62.68 57.48 34.91
N ASN A 839 61.99 58.37 35.61
CA ASN A 839 61.29 59.51 35.03
C ASN A 839 61.22 60.62 36.11
N ALA A 840 62.01 61.68 35.93
CA ALA A 840 62.07 62.80 36.84
C ALA A 840 60.85 63.72 36.68
N THR A 841 60.41 64.34 37.78
CA THR A 841 59.29 65.30 37.70
C THR A 841 59.77 66.63 37.10
N PRO A 842 59.06 67.21 36.12
CA PRO A 842 59.41 68.52 35.56
C PRO A 842 59.51 69.61 36.62
N VAL A 843 60.41 70.57 36.39
CA VAL A 843 60.61 71.72 37.26
C VAL A 843 60.44 73.01 36.47
N GLY A 844 60.07 74.08 37.16
CA GLY A 844 59.86 75.36 36.50
C GLY A 844 59.57 76.48 37.47
N ARG A 845 59.40 77.68 36.92
CA ARG A 845 59.02 78.88 37.65
C ARG A 845 58.14 79.78 36.79
N VAL A 846 57.14 80.40 37.42
CA VAL A 846 56.42 81.54 36.84
C VAL A 846 57.10 82.81 37.32
N ASP A 847 57.68 83.58 36.40
CA ASP A 847 58.44 84.79 36.71
C ASP A 847 57.53 86.02 36.83
N SER A 848 56.54 86.14 35.95
CA SER A 848 55.58 87.25 35.98
C SER A 848 54.20 86.83 35.50
N VAL A 849 53.17 87.41 36.11
CA VAL A 849 51.79 87.38 35.61
C VAL A 849 51.24 88.79 35.78
N THR A 850 51.00 89.50 34.68
CA THR A 850 50.63 90.91 34.71
C THR A 850 49.35 91.12 33.90
N GLY A 851 48.33 91.68 34.52
CA GLY A 851 47.06 92.00 33.85
C GLY A 851 47.24 93.15 32.87
N THR A 852 46.59 93.03 31.71
CA THR A 852 46.51 94.07 30.68
C THR A 852 45.03 94.30 30.34
N SER A 853 44.74 95.24 29.42
CA SER A 853 43.36 95.47 28.97
C SER A 853 42.83 94.25 28.22
N GLY A 854 41.91 93.50 28.83
CA GLY A 854 41.27 92.29 28.25
C GLY A 854 42.14 91.03 28.16
N ALA A 855 43.34 91.02 28.74
CA ALA A 855 44.26 89.87 28.75
C ALA A 855 45.21 89.91 29.96
N PHE A 856 46.09 88.93 30.09
CA PHE A 856 47.27 89.01 30.95
C PHE A 856 48.51 88.53 30.19
N ARG A 857 49.68 89.09 30.49
CA ARG A 857 50.97 88.54 30.05
C ARG A 857 51.51 87.61 31.13
N ILE A 858 51.97 86.44 30.73
CA ILE A 858 52.64 85.48 31.60
C ILE A 858 54.00 85.14 31.01
N GLY A 859 55.02 85.15 31.87
CA GLY A 859 56.38 84.76 31.53
C GLY A 859 56.97 83.87 32.60
N GLY A 860 57.76 82.88 32.19
CA GLY A 860 58.40 81.92 33.08
C GLY A 860 59.31 80.96 32.34
N TRP A 861 59.66 79.86 32.99
CA TRP A 861 60.38 78.75 32.39
C TRP A 861 59.92 77.41 32.98
N ALA A 862 60.06 76.34 32.20
CA ALA A 862 59.86 74.97 32.66
C ALA A 862 60.73 74.04 31.83
N LEU A 863 61.29 73.01 32.47
CA LEU A 863 62.06 71.96 31.84
C LEU A 863 61.75 70.62 32.51
N ASP A 864 61.99 69.54 31.77
CA ASP A 864 61.95 68.18 32.30
C ASP A 864 63.38 67.65 32.38
N PRO A 865 63.87 67.24 33.56
CA PRO A 865 65.24 66.72 33.70
C PRO A 865 65.56 65.52 32.79
N ASP A 866 64.53 64.83 32.29
CA ASP A 866 64.67 63.64 31.44
C ASP A 866 64.96 63.96 29.97
N THR A 867 64.84 65.21 29.53
CA THR A 867 65.07 65.60 28.14
C THR A 867 65.77 66.96 28.01
N ARG A 868 66.49 67.16 26.90
CA ARG A 868 67.03 68.48 26.51
C ARG A 868 66.05 69.28 25.67
N ASP A 869 65.00 68.64 25.16
CA ASP A 869 64.00 69.31 24.34
C ASP A 869 63.08 70.18 25.21
N PRO A 870 62.58 71.31 24.70
CA PRO A 870 61.60 72.13 25.41
C PRO A 870 60.32 71.34 25.66
N ILE A 871 59.74 71.52 26.85
CA ILE A 871 58.48 70.88 27.23
C ILE A 871 57.28 71.80 27.09
N MET A 872 56.10 71.21 26.99
CA MET A 872 54.84 71.96 27.04
C MET A 872 54.54 72.40 28.48
N VAL A 873 54.03 73.61 28.63
CA VAL A 873 53.34 74.08 29.84
C VAL A 873 51.88 74.37 29.52
N HIS A 874 50.98 73.93 30.39
CA HIS A 874 49.56 74.28 30.33
C HIS A 874 49.27 75.42 31.30
N VAL A 875 48.78 76.53 30.77
CA VAL A 875 48.28 77.67 31.53
C VAL A 875 46.79 77.51 31.71
N THR A 876 46.34 77.61 32.96
CA THR A 876 44.93 77.57 33.36
C THR A 876 44.50 78.92 33.92
N VAL A 877 43.24 79.29 33.69
CA VAL A 877 42.57 80.44 34.32
C VAL A 877 41.36 79.92 35.06
N ASP A 878 41.27 80.22 36.36
CA ASP A 878 40.20 79.77 37.26
C ASP A 878 39.96 78.24 37.17
N GLY A 879 41.04 77.47 37.01
CA GLY A 879 41.02 76.00 36.92
C GLY A 879 40.85 75.42 35.51
N VAL A 880 40.56 76.24 34.50
CA VAL A 880 40.35 75.78 33.11
C VAL A 880 41.61 76.01 32.29
N VAL A 881 42.11 75.00 31.56
CA VAL A 881 43.25 75.16 30.64
C VAL A 881 42.87 76.11 29.50
N VAL A 882 43.54 77.26 29.41
CA VAL A 882 43.27 78.28 28.39
C VAL A 882 44.34 78.29 27.30
N ARG A 883 45.55 77.79 27.58
CA ARG A 883 46.64 77.77 26.61
C ARG A 883 47.70 76.73 26.93
N GLY A 884 48.14 75.97 25.93
CA GLY A 884 49.41 75.25 25.95
C GLY A 884 50.51 76.12 25.33
N LEU A 885 51.66 76.22 25.98
CA LEU A 885 52.84 76.93 25.48
C LEU A 885 54.01 75.96 25.46
N LEU A 886 54.72 75.88 24.34
CA LEU A 886 56.02 75.21 24.33
C LEU A 886 57.03 76.15 24.98
N ALA A 887 57.73 75.68 26.00
CA ALA A 887 58.72 76.46 26.73
C ALA A 887 60.04 76.56 25.95
N SER A 888 60.01 76.99 24.69
CA SER A 888 61.17 77.01 23.79
C SER A 888 61.90 78.37 23.72
N GLY A 889 61.57 79.31 24.60
CA GLY A 889 62.21 80.62 24.68
C GLY A 889 63.57 80.55 25.37
N SER A 890 64.54 81.35 24.93
CA SER A 890 65.90 81.29 25.48
C SER A 890 65.98 81.81 26.94
N ARG A 891 66.58 81.00 27.81
CA ARG A 891 66.86 81.20 29.23
C ARG A 891 68.25 80.67 29.60
N PRO A 892 69.33 81.39 29.21
CA PRO A 892 70.71 80.96 29.48
C PRO A 892 71.02 80.83 30.98
N ASP A 893 70.29 81.54 31.83
CA ASP A 893 70.39 81.43 33.29
C ASP A 893 69.92 80.05 33.79
N VAL A 894 68.86 79.49 33.20
CA VAL A 894 68.32 78.16 33.50
C VAL A 894 69.19 77.08 32.88
N GLY A 895 69.57 77.24 31.61
CA GLY A 895 70.44 76.31 30.89
C GLY A 895 71.78 76.09 31.60
N ARG A 896 72.37 77.13 32.18
CA ARG A 896 73.60 77.03 32.99
C ARG A 896 73.43 76.23 34.29
N ILE A 897 72.26 76.27 34.94
CA ILE A 897 72.03 75.58 36.21
C ILE A 897 71.75 74.09 35.98
N TYR A 898 70.92 73.77 34.99
CA TYR A 898 70.44 72.40 34.77
C TYR A 898 71.20 71.64 33.68
N GLY A 899 71.96 72.32 32.81
CA GLY A 899 72.79 71.70 31.78
C GLY A 899 72.02 71.08 30.61
N LEU A 900 70.78 71.52 30.39
CA LEU A 900 69.83 70.94 29.42
C LEU A 900 69.57 71.84 28.19
N GLY A 901 70.47 72.79 27.91
CA GLY A 901 70.28 73.80 26.86
C GLY A 901 69.54 75.04 27.37
N ASP A 902 69.48 76.09 26.55
CA ASP A 902 68.93 77.38 26.97
C ASP A 902 67.43 77.53 26.68
N ASP A 903 66.86 76.70 25.81
CA ASP A 903 65.49 76.87 25.29
C ASP A 903 64.43 76.27 26.23
N HIS A 904 64.21 76.90 27.38
CA HIS A 904 63.28 76.43 28.44
C HIS A 904 62.29 77.50 28.93
N GLY A 905 62.25 78.67 28.31
CA GLY A 905 61.39 79.81 28.65
C GLY A 905 60.05 79.80 27.94
N TYR A 906 59.01 80.35 28.57
CA TYR A 906 57.75 80.69 27.90
C TYR A 906 57.36 82.13 28.23
N ASP A 907 56.81 82.83 27.24
CA ASP A 907 56.21 84.15 27.41
C ASP A 907 55.03 84.29 26.44
N ALA A 908 53.87 84.72 26.94
CA ALA A 908 52.69 84.89 26.13
C ALA A 908 51.73 85.92 26.72
N VAL A 909 50.95 86.59 25.86
CA VAL A 909 49.76 87.36 26.24
C VAL A 909 48.53 86.51 25.98
N ILE A 910 47.76 86.23 27.02
CA ILE A 910 46.60 85.33 26.96
C ILE A 910 45.32 86.13 27.26
N PRO A 911 44.34 86.16 26.35
CA PRO A 911 43.04 86.78 26.61
C PRO A 911 42.35 86.17 27.82
N ALA A 912 41.75 87.02 28.65
CA ALA A 912 40.98 86.60 29.82
C ALA A 912 39.91 87.64 30.14
N ALA A 913 38.78 87.17 30.69
CA ALA A 913 37.71 88.06 31.09
C ALA A 913 38.16 89.01 32.20
N ARG A 914 37.68 90.27 32.14
CA ARG A 914 37.95 91.30 33.15
C ARG A 914 37.63 90.83 34.57
N GLY A 915 38.36 91.37 35.55
CA GLY A 915 38.24 91.06 36.97
C GLY A 915 39.43 90.29 37.52
N ALA A 916 39.36 89.93 38.81
CA ALA A 916 40.37 89.10 39.47
C ALA A 916 40.28 87.65 38.96
N ARG A 917 41.41 87.09 38.54
CA ARG A 917 41.56 85.75 37.97
C ARG A 917 42.69 85.01 38.65
N THR A 918 42.56 83.70 38.79
CA THR A 918 43.64 82.82 39.26
C THR A 918 44.27 82.12 38.07
N VAL A 919 45.54 82.40 37.80
CA VAL A 919 46.30 81.77 36.71
C VAL A 919 47.25 80.74 37.28
N CYS A 920 47.14 79.47 36.87
CA CYS A 920 48.10 78.43 37.25
C CYS A 920 48.82 77.84 36.04
N VAL A 921 50.10 77.52 36.19
CA VAL A 921 50.91 76.86 35.15
C VAL A 921 51.26 75.45 35.61
N PHE A 922 51.09 74.48 34.73
CA PHE A 922 51.48 73.09 34.90
C PHE A 922 52.51 72.71 33.84
N ALA A 923 53.61 72.06 34.22
CA ALA A 923 54.57 71.50 33.27
C ALA A 923 54.11 70.10 32.86
N ILE A 924 54.23 69.76 31.58
CA ILE A 924 53.76 68.49 31.02
C ILE A 924 54.93 67.50 30.93
N ASN A 925 54.79 66.37 31.63
CA ASN A 925 55.78 65.28 31.69
C ASN A 925 55.47 64.22 30.61
N ASN A 926 56.50 63.71 29.93
CA ASN A 926 56.39 62.61 28.96
C ASN A 926 56.46 61.22 29.63
N GLY A 927 55.58 60.94 30.59
CA GLY A 927 55.50 59.63 31.27
C GLY A 927 55.30 59.64 32.78
N GLY A 928 54.85 60.75 33.36
CA GLY A 928 54.61 60.89 34.79
C GLY A 928 53.53 61.92 35.12
N THR A 929 53.46 62.36 36.38
CA THR A 929 52.52 63.41 36.79
C THR A 929 52.91 64.76 36.19
N ASN A 930 51.93 65.57 35.80
CA ASN A 930 52.13 66.95 35.33
C ASN A 930 52.15 67.93 36.52
N PRO A 931 53.33 68.33 37.03
CA PRO A 931 53.39 69.12 38.25
C PRO A 931 52.85 70.54 38.02
N LYS A 932 52.13 71.05 39.01
CA LYS A 932 51.75 72.47 39.06
C LYS A 932 52.96 73.30 39.47
N ILE A 933 53.44 74.15 38.58
CA ILE A 933 54.59 75.02 38.81
C ILE A 933 54.24 76.13 39.79
N ALA A 934 53.18 76.91 39.53
CA ALA A 934 52.69 77.95 40.43
C ALA A 934 51.27 78.40 40.07
N CYS A 935 50.61 79.07 41.01
CA CYS A 935 49.40 79.86 40.76
C CYS A 935 49.63 81.32 41.18
N ARG A 936 49.09 82.29 40.44
CA ARG A 936 49.11 83.72 40.75
C ARG A 936 47.74 84.34 40.51
N ALA A 937 47.32 85.21 41.42
CA ALA A 937 46.15 86.05 41.20
C ALA A 937 46.56 87.24 40.31
N VAL A 938 45.74 87.57 39.32
CA VAL A 938 45.94 88.70 38.42
C VAL A 938 44.62 89.43 38.21
N THR A 939 44.64 90.75 38.18
CA THR A 939 43.46 91.55 37.83
C THR A 939 43.56 91.97 36.38
N VAL A 940 42.64 91.48 35.55
CA VAL A 940 42.52 91.87 34.14
C VAL A 940 41.61 93.09 34.05
N THR A 941 42.13 94.19 33.52
CA THR A 941 41.42 95.50 33.45
C THR A 941 40.57 95.66 32.19
#